data_AF-A0A6S7H2G3-F1
#
_entry.id   AF-A0A6S7H2G3-F1
#
_cell.length_a   1.000
_cell.length_b   1.000
_cell.length_c   1.000
_cell.angle_alpha   90.00
_cell.angle_beta   90.00
_cell.angle_gamma   90.00
#
_symmetry.space_group_name_H-M   'P 1'
#
loop_
_entity.id
_entity.type
_entity.pdbx_description
1 polymer ?
#
loop_
_entity_poly.entity_id
_entity_poly.type
_entity_poly.pdbx_seq_one_letter_code
_entity_poly.pdbx_strand_id
1 'polypeptide(L)'
;GCFSLLTELVNVLPGALSDHIPAIVPGIQYSLGDKNSTSNMKIDTLTFLSCILTQHSPTVFHPHISVLLPPVIVSVGDSFYKITSEALLVMQELVKVIRPFKGEAKFDYKPYFKEIYSCTLHRLKAADIDQEVKERSISCMGQILHSLGDELSSELGTCLPIFLERLRNEITRLTTVKAVTLIAGSPLRIDLSIILPETMPVLATFLRKNHRALKLATLNALDVLITNYGSNIDSIDIDVVLGEVPPLINESDLHISQRALVLLTSVAKLHRQNLAQVHDSILPSVVNLVRSPLLQGGALTAMLNFLTEIVNAGVSHVGFKDLFDMMVTPIYNNDQNAPVHKQALHSIAKCVSALTVACPSEGNGVVNRFVKDIKNPKCTDSVRLFSLLALGEVGRHVDLSNQIDLESSILECFLSISNEVKSAASFALGNIAAGNLQKYMPYLLREIEVSPKKQYLLLHSLKEVISCQSTTAKDVEALKPFINSIWTVLFNHCESREEGTRNVVAECLGKLTLIDPNRLLGQLQSHLSSRSPHSRSTVVTAIKFTISDHPQAIDPLLKNCIGDFLKTVQDDDLNVRRVALVTFNSAAHNKPSLIRDLLDAILPQLYSETKVRKELIREVEMGPFKHTVDDGLDIRKAAFECMYTLLETCLDKLDIFEFLTHVENGLKDHYDIKMLTYLMLVRLANLCPNAVLQHLNSLIEPLRATIQQKVKATSVKQEFEKQDELKRSALRATVALLNVPDSKTNPLLNEFIAQLRSNSETAAMLEMIKKDSGSSNADAMDVS
;
A
#
# COMPACT_ATOMS: atom_id res chain seq x y z
N GLY A 1 5.54 38.74 -0.56
CA GLY A 1 4.69 39.37 -1.60
C GLY A 1 4.95 38.74 -2.95
N CYS A 2 5.73 39.40 -3.81
CA CYS A 2 6.06 38.87 -5.15
C CYS A 2 6.78 37.52 -5.11
N PHE A 3 7.78 37.34 -4.23
CA PHE A 3 8.48 36.06 -4.09
C PHE A 3 7.56 34.93 -3.64
N SER A 4 6.66 35.18 -2.69
CA SER A 4 5.67 34.19 -2.25
C SER A 4 4.77 33.72 -3.40
N LEU A 5 4.31 34.64 -4.25
CA LEU A 5 3.52 34.31 -5.45
C LEU A 5 4.33 33.49 -6.45
N LEU A 6 5.58 33.86 -6.71
CA LEU A 6 6.45 33.14 -7.63
C LEU A 6 6.83 31.75 -7.09
N THR A 7 7.08 31.61 -5.79
CA THR A 7 7.30 30.31 -5.13
C THR A 7 6.09 29.41 -5.34
N GLU A 8 4.87 29.93 -5.12
CA GLU A 8 3.65 29.14 -5.30
C GLU A 8 3.45 28.74 -6.76
N LEU A 9 3.69 29.66 -7.71
CA LEU A 9 3.63 29.37 -9.14
C LEU A 9 4.57 28.23 -9.54
N VAL A 10 5.81 28.24 -9.03
CA VAL A 10 6.82 27.22 -9.34
C VAL A 10 6.51 25.89 -8.66
N ASN A 11 5.93 25.90 -7.46
CA ASN A 11 5.47 24.68 -6.79
C ASN A 11 4.32 24.00 -7.56
N VAL A 12 3.42 24.79 -8.16
CA VAL A 12 2.30 24.27 -8.97
C VAL A 12 2.78 23.83 -10.37
N LEU A 13 3.67 24.60 -11.00
CA LEU A 13 4.19 24.34 -12.34
C LEU A 13 5.73 24.32 -12.35
N PRO A 14 6.35 23.17 -12.06
CA PRO A 14 7.79 22.99 -12.18
C PRO A 14 8.30 23.38 -13.58
N GLY A 15 9.34 24.19 -13.65
CA GLY A 15 9.94 24.65 -14.91
C GLY A 15 9.28 25.87 -15.57
N ALA A 16 8.18 26.39 -15.03
CA ALA A 16 7.39 27.45 -15.67
C ALA A 16 8.13 28.79 -15.87
N LEU A 17 9.17 29.08 -15.07
CA LEU A 17 9.91 30.33 -15.12
C LEU A 17 11.21 30.24 -15.94
N SER A 18 11.44 29.14 -16.66
CA SER A 18 12.70 28.89 -17.40
C SER A 18 13.10 30.06 -18.32
N ASP A 19 12.15 30.57 -19.12
CA ASP A 19 12.41 31.67 -20.06
C ASP A 19 12.51 33.05 -19.39
N HIS A 20 12.10 33.14 -18.12
CA HIS A 20 12.00 34.39 -17.36
C HIS A 20 13.10 34.57 -16.31
N ILE A 21 13.97 33.57 -16.11
CA ILE A 21 15.08 33.65 -15.16
C ILE A 21 15.94 34.92 -15.33
N PRO A 22 16.32 35.35 -16.56
CA PRO A 22 17.12 36.56 -16.73
C PRO A 22 16.44 37.84 -16.19
N ALA A 23 15.11 37.91 -16.21
CA ALA A 23 14.35 39.05 -15.70
C ALA A 23 14.17 39.02 -14.17
N ILE A 24 14.21 37.82 -13.57
CA ILE A 24 13.99 37.61 -12.14
C ILE A 24 15.29 37.79 -11.34
N VAL A 25 16.43 37.38 -11.89
CA VAL A 25 17.76 37.45 -11.23
C VAL A 25 18.10 38.85 -10.68
N PRO A 26 17.88 39.96 -11.40
CA PRO A 26 18.12 41.30 -10.85
C PRO A 26 17.28 41.60 -9.61
N GLY A 27 16.03 41.14 -9.55
CA GLY A 27 15.15 41.31 -8.40
C GLY A 27 15.62 40.53 -7.17
N ILE A 28 16.13 39.31 -7.38
CA ILE A 28 16.78 38.50 -6.34
C ILE A 28 18.02 39.23 -5.80
N GLN A 29 18.88 39.70 -6.71
CA GLN A 29 20.11 40.41 -6.33
C GLN A 29 19.81 41.69 -5.54
N TYR A 30 18.84 42.48 -5.99
CA TYR A 30 18.42 43.71 -5.30
C TYR A 30 17.95 43.41 -3.87
N SER A 31 17.09 42.40 -3.72
CA SER A 31 16.48 42.06 -2.43
C SER A 31 17.49 41.51 -1.42
N LEU A 32 18.51 40.78 -1.88
CA LEU A 32 19.60 40.28 -1.04
C LEU A 32 20.69 41.33 -0.75
N GLY A 33 20.97 42.22 -1.71
CA GLY A 33 22.08 43.17 -1.64
C GLY A 33 21.78 44.51 -0.96
N ASP A 34 20.50 44.93 -0.89
CA ASP A 34 20.13 46.22 -0.30
C ASP A 34 20.28 46.20 1.24
N LYS A 35 20.98 47.20 1.79
CA LYS A 35 21.17 47.37 3.24
C LYS A 35 19.87 47.71 3.96
N ASN A 36 18.89 48.26 3.23
CA ASN A 36 17.58 48.60 3.76
C ASN A 36 16.58 47.42 3.70
N SER A 37 16.96 46.27 3.09
CA SER A 37 16.11 45.09 3.08
C SER A 37 15.88 44.55 4.48
N THR A 38 14.62 44.35 4.84
CA THR A 38 14.25 43.70 6.09
C THR A 38 14.69 42.24 6.10
N SER A 39 14.91 41.67 7.29
CA SER A 39 15.29 40.26 7.43
C SER A 39 14.28 39.31 6.77
N ASN A 40 12.99 39.62 6.84
CA ASN A 40 11.93 38.84 6.20
C ASN A 40 12.03 38.87 4.68
N MET A 41 12.35 40.02 4.07
CA MET A 41 12.55 40.12 2.62
C MET A 41 13.70 39.23 2.15
N LYS A 42 14.82 39.23 2.89
CA LYS A 42 15.97 38.37 2.59
C LYS A 42 15.63 36.89 2.73
N ILE A 43 14.90 36.51 3.78
CA ILE A 43 14.43 35.13 4.00
C ILE A 43 13.51 34.69 2.85
N ASP A 44 12.46 35.46 2.54
CA ASP A 44 11.54 35.15 1.43
C ASP A 44 12.26 35.00 0.09
N THR A 45 13.28 35.86 -0.15
CA THR A 45 14.10 35.80 -1.36
C THR A 45 14.93 34.53 -1.43
N LEU A 46 15.57 34.13 -0.31
CA LEU A 46 16.37 32.90 -0.23
C LEU A 46 15.50 31.65 -0.35
N THR A 47 14.34 31.62 0.30
CA THR A 47 13.38 30.52 0.20
C THR A 47 12.87 30.37 -1.24
N PHE A 48 12.55 31.48 -1.91
CA PHE A 48 12.19 31.46 -3.33
C PHE A 48 13.35 30.95 -4.21
N LEU A 49 14.57 31.44 -3.96
CA LEU A 49 15.76 31.03 -4.72
C LEU A 49 16.04 29.53 -4.53
N SER A 50 15.86 28.98 -3.33
CA SER A 50 15.95 27.54 -3.11
C SER A 50 14.90 26.77 -3.93
N CYS A 51 13.64 27.19 -3.86
CA CYS A 51 12.55 26.56 -4.61
C CYS A 51 12.83 26.56 -6.11
N ILE A 52 13.18 27.71 -6.70
CA ILE A 52 13.37 27.83 -8.14
C ILE A 52 14.55 26.99 -8.64
N LEU A 53 15.64 26.88 -7.86
CA LEU A 53 16.80 26.05 -8.19
C LEU A 53 16.47 24.55 -8.22
N THR A 54 15.54 24.09 -7.38
CA THR A 54 15.12 22.66 -7.33
C THR A 54 14.15 22.26 -8.43
N GLN A 55 13.35 23.20 -8.93
CA GLN A 55 12.23 22.94 -9.84
C GLN A 55 12.52 23.26 -11.31
N HIS A 56 13.73 23.69 -11.65
CA HIS A 56 14.13 24.03 -13.02
C HIS A 56 15.42 23.31 -13.43
N SER A 57 15.65 23.19 -14.74
CA SER A 57 16.89 22.63 -15.26
C SER A 57 18.10 23.47 -14.82
N PRO A 58 19.19 22.84 -14.35
CA PRO A 58 20.42 23.55 -13.96
C PRO A 58 20.97 24.50 -15.04
N THR A 59 20.82 24.13 -16.32
CA THR A 59 21.33 24.89 -17.47
C THR A 59 20.81 26.31 -17.55
N VAL A 60 19.60 26.56 -17.04
CA VAL A 60 18.97 27.89 -17.08
C VAL A 60 19.68 28.86 -16.14
N PHE A 61 20.27 28.37 -15.05
CA PHE A 61 20.97 29.19 -14.07
C PHE A 61 22.45 29.41 -14.37
N HIS A 62 23.07 28.58 -15.22
CA HIS A 62 24.49 28.65 -15.56
C HIS A 62 24.97 30.06 -15.99
N PRO A 63 24.23 30.82 -16.83
CA PRO A 63 24.63 32.19 -17.19
C PRO A 63 24.60 33.18 -16.02
N HIS A 64 23.91 32.84 -14.93
CA HIS A 64 23.61 33.74 -13.80
C HIS A 64 24.37 33.40 -12.52
N ILE A 65 25.12 32.29 -12.47
CA ILE A 65 25.85 31.84 -11.27
C ILE A 65 26.84 32.91 -10.77
N SER A 66 27.57 33.57 -11.67
CA SER A 66 28.53 34.63 -11.31
C SER A 66 27.88 35.82 -10.59
N VAL A 67 26.58 36.05 -10.83
CA VAL A 67 25.81 37.15 -10.24
C VAL A 67 25.06 36.71 -8.98
N LEU A 68 24.53 35.48 -8.97
CA LEU A 68 23.74 34.94 -7.86
C LEU A 68 24.61 34.49 -6.67
N LEU A 69 25.81 33.98 -6.93
CA LEU A 69 26.65 33.40 -5.89
C LEU A 69 27.16 34.42 -4.85
N PRO A 70 27.70 35.60 -5.22
CA PRO A 70 28.25 36.53 -4.23
C PRO A 70 27.21 37.00 -3.17
N PRO A 71 25.97 37.40 -3.52
CA PRO A 71 24.94 37.72 -2.54
C PRO A 71 24.59 36.57 -1.59
N VAL A 72 24.61 35.33 -2.08
CA VAL A 72 24.36 34.14 -1.24
C VAL A 72 25.51 33.92 -0.27
N ILE A 73 26.77 34.04 -0.71
CA ILE A 73 27.95 33.95 0.17
C ILE A 73 27.88 35.00 1.29
N VAL A 74 27.54 36.25 0.96
CA VAL A 74 27.36 37.31 1.96
C VAL A 74 26.25 36.95 2.96
N SER A 75 25.15 36.37 2.48
CA SER A 75 24.02 35.95 3.33
C SER A 75 24.38 34.77 4.26
N VAL A 76 25.29 33.88 3.85
CA VAL A 76 25.87 32.85 4.74
C VAL A 76 26.69 33.49 5.86
N GLY A 77 27.29 34.66 5.63
CA GLY A 77 28.02 35.46 6.61
C GLY A 77 27.15 36.34 7.52
N ASP A 78 25.82 36.30 7.40
CA ASP A 78 24.94 37.22 8.12
C ASP A 78 24.97 37.00 9.65
N SER A 79 24.72 38.08 10.40
CA SER A 79 24.57 38.06 11.86
C SER A 79 23.31 37.30 12.31
N PHE A 80 22.24 37.33 11.51
CA PHE A 80 20.98 36.70 11.84
C PHE A 80 20.97 35.23 11.37
N TYR A 81 20.79 34.33 12.33
CA TYR A 81 20.89 32.88 12.10
C TYR A 81 19.90 32.36 11.06
N LYS A 82 18.68 32.94 10.97
CA LYS A 82 17.67 32.47 10.03
C LYS A 82 18.03 32.78 8.57
N ILE A 83 18.61 33.94 8.31
CA ILE A 83 19.16 34.28 6.98
C ILE A 83 20.30 33.33 6.64
N THR A 84 21.20 33.07 7.62
CA THR A 84 22.31 32.12 7.42
C THR A 84 21.81 30.71 7.08
N SER A 85 20.77 30.23 7.77
CA SER A 85 20.16 28.92 7.55
C SER A 85 19.61 28.77 6.12
N GLU A 86 18.78 29.73 5.68
CA GLU A 86 18.22 29.71 4.33
C GLU A 86 19.31 29.90 3.26
N ALA A 87 20.34 30.71 3.52
CA ALA A 87 21.45 30.90 2.61
C ALA A 87 22.29 29.62 2.43
N LEU A 88 22.50 28.85 3.50
CA LEU A 88 23.16 27.54 3.42
C LEU A 88 22.32 26.51 2.65
N LEU A 89 21.00 26.59 2.75
CA LEU A 89 20.09 25.75 1.96
C LEU A 89 20.20 26.12 0.46
N VAL A 90 20.14 27.41 0.13
CA VAL A 90 20.37 27.89 -1.25
C VAL A 90 21.73 27.46 -1.76
N MET A 91 22.79 27.58 -0.95
CA MET A 91 24.15 27.16 -1.30
C MET A 91 24.20 25.66 -1.64
N GLN A 92 23.51 24.82 -0.85
CA GLN A 92 23.40 23.39 -1.10
C GLN A 92 22.77 23.10 -2.48
N GLU A 93 21.71 23.82 -2.86
CA GLU A 93 21.08 23.64 -4.17
C GLU A 93 21.92 24.23 -5.31
N LEU A 94 22.58 25.37 -5.11
CA LEU A 94 23.52 25.94 -6.07
C LEU A 94 24.65 24.97 -6.43
N VAL A 95 25.18 24.25 -5.44
CA VAL A 95 26.22 23.22 -5.66
C VAL A 95 25.72 22.12 -6.61
N LYS A 96 24.47 21.68 -6.48
CA LYS A 96 23.87 20.70 -7.40
C LYS A 96 23.68 21.27 -8.80
N VAL A 97 23.41 22.56 -8.91
CA VAL A 97 23.21 23.26 -10.18
C VAL A 97 24.53 23.48 -10.93
N ILE A 98 25.61 23.87 -10.24
CA ILE A 98 26.92 24.08 -10.88
C ILE A 98 27.59 22.78 -11.32
N ARG A 99 27.31 21.66 -10.63
CA ARG A 99 27.78 20.33 -11.04
C ARG A 99 26.67 19.27 -10.90
N PRO A 100 25.76 19.17 -11.87
CA PRO A 100 24.72 18.16 -11.85
C PRO A 100 25.30 16.79 -12.23
N PHE A 101 25.06 15.78 -11.41
CA PHE A 101 25.37 14.38 -11.77
C PHE A 101 24.29 13.71 -12.64
N LYS A 102 23.13 14.37 -12.78
CA LYS A 102 22.03 13.93 -13.63
C LYS A 102 21.90 14.89 -14.81
N GLY A 103 22.16 14.43 -16.04
CA GLY A 103 22.08 15.21 -17.28
C GLY A 103 23.45 15.54 -17.90
N GLU A 104 23.43 16.13 -19.10
CA GLU A 104 24.63 16.41 -19.92
C GLU A 104 25.23 17.81 -19.72
N ALA A 105 24.78 18.56 -18.71
CA ALA A 105 25.12 19.96 -18.58
C ALA A 105 26.60 20.17 -18.23
N LYS A 106 27.32 20.91 -19.07
CA LYS A 106 28.74 21.27 -18.88
C LYS A 106 28.84 22.73 -18.48
N PHE A 107 29.22 22.97 -17.23
CA PHE A 107 29.46 24.30 -16.68
C PHE A 107 30.87 24.37 -16.07
N ASP A 108 31.57 25.50 -16.28
CA ASP A 108 32.87 25.71 -15.64
C ASP A 108 32.68 26.19 -14.19
N TYR A 109 32.68 25.22 -13.27
CA TYR A 109 32.51 25.48 -11.84
C TYR A 109 33.83 25.81 -11.11
N LYS A 110 34.99 25.68 -11.78
CA LYS A 110 36.32 25.87 -11.17
C LYS A 110 36.56 27.26 -10.55
N PRO A 111 35.98 28.37 -11.07
CA PRO A 111 36.16 29.67 -10.43
C PRO A 111 35.49 29.78 -9.05
N TYR A 112 34.47 28.96 -8.76
CA TYR A 112 33.56 29.21 -7.64
C TYR A 112 33.78 28.32 -6.42
N PHE A 113 34.36 27.12 -6.58
CA PHE A 113 34.35 26.10 -5.53
C PHE A 113 35.09 26.53 -4.24
N LYS A 114 36.19 27.28 -4.35
CA LYS A 114 37.00 27.71 -3.20
C LYS A 114 36.22 28.66 -2.27
N GLU A 115 35.49 29.61 -2.86
CA GLU A 115 34.70 30.57 -2.08
C GLU A 115 33.53 29.85 -1.38
N ILE A 116 32.80 29.01 -2.12
CA ILE A 116 31.70 28.17 -1.61
C ILE A 116 32.16 27.30 -0.44
N TYR A 117 33.32 26.66 -0.60
CA TYR A 117 33.92 25.84 0.45
C TYR A 117 34.27 26.69 1.68
N SER A 118 35.01 27.79 1.49
CA SER A 118 35.54 28.60 2.59
C SER A 118 34.45 29.21 3.48
N CYS A 119 33.37 29.74 2.90
CA CYS A 119 32.27 30.33 3.66
C CYS A 119 31.49 29.27 4.45
N THR A 120 31.28 28.10 3.86
CA THR A 120 30.58 26.98 4.52
C THR A 120 31.44 26.39 5.64
N LEU A 121 32.74 26.26 5.42
CA LEU A 121 33.68 25.77 6.43
C LEU A 121 33.69 26.65 7.69
N HIS A 122 33.65 27.97 7.53
CA HIS A 122 33.60 28.90 8.65
C HIS A 122 32.38 28.63 9.54
N ARG A 123 31.20 28.37 8.95
CA ARG A 123 29.99 28.01 9.70
C ARG A 123 30.04 26.61 10.29
N LEU A 124 30.60 25.64 9.58
CA LEU A 124 30.74 24.27 10.06
C LEU A 124 31.66 24.16 11.29
N LYS A 125 32.73 24.96 11.34
CA LYS A 125 33.68 25.03 12.47
C LYS A 125 33.10 25.72 13.71
N ALA A 126 32.11 26.60 13.55
CA ALA A 126 31.55 27.35 14.66
C ALA A 126 30.83 26.44 15.67
N ALA A 127 31.16 26.55 16.95
CA ALA A 127 30.51 25.82 18.03
C ALA A 127 29.31 26.58 18.62
N ASP A 128 29.42 27.91 18.75
CA ASP A 128 28.44 28.79 19.39
C ASP A 128 27.51 29.45 18.38
N ILE A 129 26.79 28.62 17.62
CA ILE A 129 25.76 29.04 16.67
C ILE A 129 24.48 28.22 16.89
N ASP A 130 23.38 28.76 16.37
CA ASP A 130 22.05 28.15 16.41
C ASP A 130 22.07 26.72 15.82
N GLN A 131 21.25 25.82 16.39
CA GLN A 131 21.16 24.43 15.96
C GLN A 131 20.78 24.31 14.48
N GLU A 132 19.87 25.14 13.99
CA GLU A 132 19.41 25.11 12.61
C GLU A 132 20.59 25.37 11.66
N VAL A 133 21.41 26.38 11.98
CA VAL A 133 22.61 26.73 11.19
C VAL A 133 23.64 25.60 11.24
N LYS A 134 23.82 24.92 12.38
CA LYS A 134 24.71 23.76 12.49
C LYS A 134 24.26 22.65 11.53
N GLU A 135 23.00 22.26 11.58
CA GLU A 135 22.45 21.20 10.74
C GLU A 135 22.50 21.55 9.24
N ARG A 136 22.18 22.80 8.88
CA ARG A 136 22.30 23.28 7.49
C ARG A 136 23.75 23.31 7.03
N SER A 137 24.69 23.70 7.89
CA SER A 137 26.12 23.73 7.53
C SER A 137 26.67 22.33 7.27
N ILE A 138 26.26 21.32 8.05
CA ILE A 138 26.62 19.91 7.86
C ILE A 138 26.04 19.39 6.55
N SER A 139 24.75 19.66 6.30
CA SER A 139 24.07 19.22 5.07
C SER A 139 24.67 19.87 3.81
N CYS A 140 24.92 21.19 3.87
CA CYS A 140 25.52 21.95 2.78
C CYS A 140 26.96 21.47 2.51
N MET A 141 27.80 21.33 3.55
CA MET A 141 29.15 20.81 3.37
C MET A 141 29.14 19.36 2.86
N GLY A 142 28.19 18.53 3.31
CA GLY A 142 28.02 17.18 2.77
C GLY A 142 27.73 17.17 1.27
N GLN A 143 26.89 18.10 0.79
CA GLN A 143 26.63 18.27 -0.64
C GLN A 143 27.84 18.83 -1.40
N ILE A 144 28.57 19.78 -0.81
CA ILE A 144 29.83 20.31 -1.37
C ILE A 144 30.82 19.18 -1.58
N LEU A 145 31.05 18.36 -0.56
CA LEU A 145 31.95 17.21 -0.68
C LEU A 145 31.42 16.21 -1.71
N HIS A 146 30.14 15.84 -1.65
CA HIS A 146 29.53 14.93 -2.63
C HIS A 146 29.72 15.39 -4.09
N SER A 147 29.65 16.69 -4.36
CA SER A 147 29.65 17.24 -5.72
C SER A 147 31.00 17.79 -6.16
N LEU A 148 31.86 18.25 -5.25
CA LEU A 148 33.11 18.96 -5.56
C LEU A 148 34.32 18.36 -4.82
N GLY A 149 34.16 17.18 -4.21
CA GLY A 149 35.17 16.56 -3.35
C GLY A 149 36.47 16.19 -4.04
N ASP A 150 36.45 15.95 -5.35
CA ASP A 150 37.64 15.70 -6.17
C ASP A 150 38.57 16.91 -6.27
N GLU A 151 38.00 18.12 -6.45
CA GLU A 151 38.74 19.39 -6.46
C GLU A 151 39.16 19.85 -5.04
N LEU A 152 38.60 19.25 -3.99
CA LEU A 152 38.84 19.58 -2.58
C LEU A 152 39.71 18.55 -1.85
N SER A 153 40.51 17.78 -2.58
CA SER A 153 41.32 16.68 -2.04
C SER A 153 42.27 17.11 -0.91
N SER A 154 42.87 18.31 -0.99
CA SER A 154 43.74 18.85 0.07
C SER A 154 42.98 19.25 1.34
N GLU A 155 41.72 19.61 1.20
CA GLU A 155 40.84 20.14 2.24
C GLU A 155 40.11 19.02 3.01
N LEU A 156 40.04 17.80 2.45
CA LEU A 156 39.43 16.63 3.08
C LEU A 156 40.00 16.35 4.47
N GLY A 157 41.31 16.48 4.63
CA GLY A 157 42.00 16.27 5.91
C GLY A 157 41.56 17.26 7.02
N THR A 158 41.00 18.41 6.65
CA THR A 158 40.42 19.36 7.60
C THR A 158 38.93 19.12 7.81
N CYS A 159 38.19 18.76 6.76
CA CYS A 159 36.73 18.65 6.81
C CYS A 159 36.22 17.37 7.45
N LEU A 160 36.76 16.22 7.04
CA LEU A 160 36.24 14.91 7.48
C LEU A 160 36.32 14.73 9.01
N PRO A 161 37.41 15.14 9.70
CA PRO A 161 37.46 15.07 11.16
C PRO A 161 36.35 15.89 11.85
N ILE A 162 35.94 17.03 11.28
CA ILE A 162 34.83 17.82 11.82
C ILE A 162 33.52 17.04 11.71
N PHE A 163 33.27 16.32 10.61
CA PHE A 163 32.11 15.43 10.51
C PHE A 163 32.12 14.36 11.60
N LEU A 164 33.28 13.77 11.90
CA LEU A 164 33.39 12.78 12.98
C LEU A 164 33.06 13.39 14.36
N GLU A 165 33.52 14.61 14.65
CA GLU A 165 33.14 15.34 15.87
C GLU A 165 31.62 15.63 15.92
N ARG A 166 31.04 16.08 14.81
CA ARG A 166 29.59 16.32 14.70
C ARG A 166 28.77 15.04 14.72
N LEU A 167 29.36 13.90 14.39
CA LEU A 167 28.72 12.59 14.48
C LEU A 167 28.57 12.17 15.95
N ARG A 168 29.58 12.46 16.78
CA ARG A 168 29.60 12.15 18.22
C ARG A 168 28.63 13.02 19.03
N ASN A 169 28.31 14.21 18.54
CA ASN A 169 27.42 15.15 19.22
C ASN A 169 25.95 14.74 19.07
N GLU A 170 25.21 14.78 20.18
CA GLU A 170 23.84 14.29 20.25
C GLU A 170 22.86 14.96 19.32
N ILE A 171 22.99 16.28 19.18
CA ILE A 171 22.05 17.12 18.44
C ILE A 171 22.29 16.97 16.94
N THR A 172 23.56 16.91 16.53
CA THR A 172 23.93 16.90 15.11
C THR A 172 24.05 15.51 14.51
N ARG A 173 24.10 14.44 15.32
CA ARG A 173 24.38 13.07 14.85
C ARG A 173 23.53 12.64 13.65
N LEU A 174 22.21 12.88 13.67
CA LEU A 174 21.30 12.40 12.61
C LEU A 174 21.60 13.08 11.27
N THR A 175 21.80 14.39 11.31
CA THR A 175 22.13 15.19 10.12
C THR A 175 23.51 14.80 9.58
N THR A 176 24.47 14.57 10.47
CA THR A 176 25.80 14.08 10.10
C THR A 176 25.76 12.69 9.46
N VAL A 177 24.97 11.75 10.00
CA VAL A 177 24.77 10.41 9.40
C VAL A 177 24.27 10.54 7.95
N LYS A 178 23.25 11.37 7.72
CA LYS A 178 22.71 11.63 6.36
C LYS A 178 23.77 12.24 5.44
N ALA A 179 24.55 13.19 5.94
CA ALA A 179 25.60 13.84 5.16
C ALA A 179 26.74 12.87 4.82
N VAL A 180 27.21 12.05 5.78
CA VAL A 180 28.22 11.00 5.53
C VAL A 180 27.71 9.98 4.51
N THR A 181 26.43 9.58 4.61
CA THR A 181 25.80 8.71 3.61
C THR A 181 25.85 9.32 2.21
N LEU A 182 25.54 10.62 2.10
CA LEU A 182 25.57 11.35 0.83
C LEU A 182 26.98 11.43 0.25
N ILE A 183 27.98 11.73 1.08
CA ILE A 183 29.40 11.77 0.67
C ILE A 183 29.85 10.39 0.21
N ALA A 184 29.57 9.34 0.99
CA ALA A 184 29.92 7.97 0.69
C ALA A 184 29.24 7.45 -0.59
N GLY A 185 28.01 7.89 -0.86
CA GLY A 185 27.26 7.59 -2.08
C GLY A 185 27.67 8.40 -3.30
N SER A 186 28.66 9.30 -3.20
CA SER A 186 29.07 10.15 -4.32
C SER A 186 29.66 9.32 -5.48
N PRO A 187 29.32 9.64 -6.74
CA PRO A 187 29.94 9.03 -7.91
C PRO A 187 31.45 9.35 -8.02
N LEU A 188 31.93 10.37 -7.30
CA LEU A 188 33.34 10.78 -7.30
C LEU A 188 34.27 9.85 -6.50
N ARG A 189 33.72 8.92 -5.70
CA ARG A 189 34.49 7.98 -4.86
C ARG A 189 35.52 8.71 -3.98
N ILE A 190 35.03 9.65 -3.18
CA ILE A 190 35.84 10.48 -2.27
C ILE A 190 36.54 9.59 -1.24
N ASP A 191 37.83 9.82 -0.99
CA ASP A 191 38.55 9.05 0.01
C ASP A 191 38.07 9.37 1.44
N LEU A 192 37.47 8.38 2.10
CA LEU A 192 36.97 8.48 3.47
C LEU A 192 37.89 7.77 4.48
N SER A 193 39.02 7.22 4.06
CA SER A 193 39.90 6.36 4.88
C SER A 193 40.34 7.02 6.19
N ILE A 194 40.44 8.36 6.23
CA ILE A 194 40.82 9.14 7.41
C ILE A 194 39.83 8.96 8.59
N ILE A 195 38.52 8.82 8.31
CA ILE A 195 37.48 8.78 9.34
C ILE A 195 36.78 7.44 9.47
N LEU A 196 36.92 6.54 8.50
CA LEU A 196 36.22 5.24 8.49
C LEU A 196 36.42 4.42 9.78
N PRO A 197 37.65 4.23 10.30
CA PRO A 197 37.89 3.38 11.48
C PRO A 197 37.17 3.87 12.74
N GLU A 198 37.00 5.19 12.90
CA GLU A 198 36.28 5.76 14.04
C GLU A 198 34.77 5.92 13.77
N THR A 199 34.38 6.07 12.49
CA THR A 199 32.99 6.25 12.09
C THR A 199 32.19 4.96 12.24
N MET A 200 32.75 3.82 11.82
CA MET A 200 32.04 2.54 11.82
C MET A 200 31.59 2.11 13.23
N PRO A 201 32.45 2.11 14.27
CA PRO A 201 32.03 1.80 15.64
C PRO A 201 31.00 2.79 16.19
N VAL A 202 31.17 4.09 15.90
CA VAL A 202 30.21 5.12 16.36
C VAL A 202 28.82 4.88 15.77
N LEU A 203 28.73 4.58 14.46
CA LEU A 203 27.49 4.23 13.80
C LEU A 203 26.87 2.96 14.41
N ALA A 204 27.65 1.92 14.71
CA ALA A 204 27.15 0.73 15.37
C ALA A 204 26.46 1.07 16.71
N THR A 205 27.04 1.95 17.53
CA THR A 205 26.39 2.35 18.80
C THR A 205 25.03 3.03 18.63
N PHE A 206 24.76 3.65 17.48
CA PHE A 206 23.46 4.29 17.21
C PHE A 206 22.35 3.29 16.96
N LEU A 207 22.69 2.07 16.53
CA LEU A 207 21.73 0.98 16.35
C LEU A 207 21.11 0.51 17.67
N ARG A 208 21.79 0.71 18.81
CA ARG A 208 21.25 0.43 20.15
C ARG A 208 20.29 1.51 20.66
N LYS A 209 20.34 2.72 20.11
CA LYS A 209 19.58 3.87 20.65
C LYS A 209 18.08 3.74 20.35
N ASN A 210 17.23 4.15 21.28
CA ASN A 210 15.78 4.15 21.09
C ASN A 210 15.31 5.37 20.26
N HIS A 211 15.85 5.53 19.04
CA HIS A 211 15.49 6.61 18.13
C HIS A 211 15.34 6.08 16.71
N ARG A 212 14.08 5.85 16.30
CA ARG A 212 13.73 5.15 15.05
C ARG A 212 14.38 5.77 13.80
N ALA A 213 14.27 7.09 13.62
CA ALA A 213 14.83 7.78 12.46
C ALA A 213 16.37 7.70 12.40
N LEU A 214 17.04 7.58 13.56
CA LEU A 214 18.49 7.43 13.64
C LEU A 214 18.91 6.02 13.25
N LYS A 215 18.22 4.99 13.75
CA LYS A 215 18.45 3.60 13.34
C LYS A 215 18.34 3.42 11.83
N LEU A 216 17.27 3.94 11.23
CA LEU A 216 17.05 3.85 9.77
C LEU A 216 18.13 4.59 8.97
N ALA A 217 18.48 5.81 9.36
CA ALA A 217 19.55 6.57 8.70
C ALA A 217 20.91 5.88 8.85
N THR A 218 21.19 5.31 10.03
CA THR A 218 22.44 4.61 10.34
C THR A 218 22.57 3.31 9.55
N LEU A 219 21.51 2.49 9.47
CA LEU A 219 21.51 1.27 8.65
C LEU A 219 21.76 1.59 7.17
N ASN A 220 21.13 2.66 6.66
CA ASN A 220 21.38 3.11 5.28
C ASN A 220 22.80 3.65 5.09
N ALA A 221 23.35 4.37 6.07
CA ALA A 221 24.73 4.85 6.02
C ALA A 221 25.73 3.68 5.98
N LEU A 222 25.57 2.71 6.87
CA LEU A 222 26.40 1.51 6.94
C LEU A 222 26.32 0.70 5.63
N ASP A 223 25.13 0.55 5.06
CA ASP A 223 24.93 -0.16 3.79
C ASP A 223 25.68 0.51 2.63
N VAL A 224 25.57 1.84 2.51
CA VAL A 224 26.29 2.61 1.49
C VAL A 224 27.81 2.55 1.71
N LEU A 225 28.27 2.68 2.96
CA LEU A 225 29.70 2.62 3.30
C LEU A 225 30.29 1.25 2.95
N ILE A 226 29.61 0.16 3.32
CA ILE A 226 30.07 -1.20 3.01
C ILE A 226 30.06 -1.44 1.50
N THR A 227 28.99 -1.06 0.81
CA THR A 227 28.88 -1.25 -0.65
C THR A 227 29.97 -0.49 -1.41
N ASN A 228 30.33 0.71 -0.96
CA ASN A 228 31.25 1.58 -1.70
C ASN A 228 32.70 1.56 -1.23
N TYR A 229 32.96 1.23 0.03
CA TYR A 229 34.28 1.26 0.68
C TYR A 229 34.62 -0.03 1.41
N GLY A 230 33.86 -1.12 1.23
CA GLY A 230 34.08 -2.38 1.97
C GLY A 230 35.53 -2.89 1.94
N SER A 231 36.25 -2.73 0.83
CA SER A 231 37.68 -3.08 0.74
C SER A 231 38.59 -2.34 1.72
N ASN A 232 38.17 -1.17 2.19
CA ASN A 232 38.93 -0.27 3.06
C ASN A 232 38.45 -0.35 4.52
N ILE A 233 37.47 -1.20 4.84
CA ILE A 233 36.94 -1.37 6.18
C ILE A 233 37.53 -2.64 6.80
N ASP A 234 38.10 -2.49 8.00
CA ASP A 234 38.69 -3.60 8.73
C ASP A 234 37.62 -4.61 9.19
N SER A 235 38.01 -5.88 9.23
CA SER A 235 37.11 -6.97 9.65
C SER A 235 36.54 -6.73 11.05
N ILE A 236 37.32 -6.17 11.96
CA ILE A 236 36.93 -5.89 13.35
C ILE A 236 35.75 -4.91 13.40
N ASP A 237 35.76 -3.89 12.54
CA ASP A 237 34.70 -2.88 12.51
C ASP A 237 33.39 -3.46 11.95
N ILE A 238 33.48 -4.38 10.98
CA ILE A 238 32.33 -5.13 10.48
C ILE A 238 31.74 -6.01 11.59
N ASP A 239 32.57 -6.69 12.39
CA ASP A 239 32.10 -7.54 13.48
C ASP A 239 31.36 -6.73 14.56
N VAL A 240 31.86 -5.53 14.88
CA VAL A 240 31.19 -4.60 15.80
C VAL A 240 29.80 -4.22 15.28
N VAL A 241 29.66 -3.94 13.99
CA VAL A 241 28.36 -3.62 13.38
C VAL A 241 27.43 -4.83 13.41
N LEU A 242 27.93 -6.01 13.02
CA LEU A 242 27.15 -7.25 12.98
C LEU A 242 26.63 -7.65 14.37
N GLY A 243 27.39 -7.38 15.44
CA GLY A 243 26.96 -7.61 16.81
C GLY A 243 25.69 -6.84 17.21
N GLU A 244 25.39 -5.72 16.54
CA GLU A 244 24.21 -4.89 16.82
C GLU A 244 22.97 -5.21 16.00
N VAL A 245 23.12 -6.03 14.96
CA VAL A 245 22.05 -6.32 14.00
C VAL A 245 20.97 -7.27 14.55
N PRO A 246 21.25 -8.34 15.30
CA PRO A 246 20.24 -9.30 15.76
C PRO A 246 18.98 -8.68 16.40
N PRO A 247 19.06 -7.75 17.37
CA PRO A 247 17.87 -7.16 18.00
C PRO A 247 17.05 -6.29 17.03
N LEU A 248 17.58 -5.91 15.87
CA LEU A 248 16.87 -5.14 14.85
C LEU A 248 16.02 -6.01 13.92
N ILE A 249 16.22 -7.33 13.92
CA ILE A 249 15.51 -8.31 13.10
C ILE A 249 14.37 -8.89 13.94
N ASN A 250 13.20 -8.25 13.90
CA ASN A 250 12.03 -8.65 14.65
C ASN A 250 10.74 -8.18 13.95
N GLU A 251 9.59 -8.67 14.39
CA GLU A 251 8.30 -8.34 13.77
C GLU A 251 7.71 -6.99 14.21
N SER A 252 8.28 -6.34 15.24
CA SER A 252 7.77 -5.08 15.80
C SER A 252 7.99 -3.88 14.88
N ASP A 253 9.11 -3.82 14.14
CA ASP A 253 9.36 -2.79 13.12
C ASP A 253 9.95 -3.39 11.84
N LEU A 254 9.05 -3.83 10.96
CA LEU A 254 9.41 -4.47 9.69
C LEU A 254 10.29 -3.59 8.79
N HIS A 255 10.20 -2.26 8.88
CA HIS A 255 11.03 -1.38 8.06
C HIS A 255 12.49 -1.36 8.55
N ILE A 256 12.70 -1.36 9.87
CA ILE A 256 14.05 -1.53 10.44
C ILE A 256 14.60 -2.90 10.07
N SER A 257 13.81 -3.97 10.24
CA SER A 257 14.26 -5.32 9.88
C SER A 257 14.57 -5.45 8.39
N GLN A 258 13.77 -4.84 7.51
CA GLN A 258 14.06 -4.75 6.08
C GLN A 258 15.44 -4.11 5.83
N ARG A 259 15.72 -2.97 6.45
CA ARG A 259 17.00 -2.26 6.27
C ARG A 259 18.19 -3.04 6.87
N ALA A 260 17.98 -3.72 7.98
CA ALA A 260 18.97 -4.61 8.57
C ALA A 260 19.28 -5.80 7.65
N LEU A 261 18.27 -6.42 7.03
CA LEU A 261 18.47 -7.50 6.05
C LEU A 261 19.18 -7.01 4.78
N VAL A 262 18.90 -5.79 4.31
CA VAL A 262 19.64 -5.18 3.19
C VAL A 262 21.11 -4.99 3.55
N LEU A 263 21.41 -4.46 4.73
CA LEU A 263 22.79 -4.33 5.23
C LEU A 263 23.49 -5.70 5.28
N LEU A 264 22.84 -6.73 5.82
CA LEU A 264 23.38 -8.09 5.85
C LEU A 264 23.63 -8.66 4.45
N THR A 265 22.77 -8.32 3.48
CA THR A 265 22.96 -8.72 2.07
C THR A 265 24.22 -8.09 1.49
N SER A 266 24.47 -6.80 1.77
CA SER A 266 25.68 -6.10 1.33
C SER A 266 26.94 -6.65 2.01
N VAL A 267 26.87 -6.99 3.30
CA VAL A 267 27.95 -7.68 4.01
C VAL A 267 28.21 -9.07 3.41
N ALA A 268 27.17 -9.85 3.10
CA ALA A 268 27.32 -11.18 2.50
C ALA A 268 28.05 -11.12 1.15
N LYS A 269 27.88 -10.05 0.36
CA LYS A 269 28.59 -9.86 -0.91
C LYS A 269 30.09 -9.65 -0.74
N LEU A 270 30.48 -8.80 0.22
CA LEU A 270 31.83 -8.24 0.31
C LEU A 270 32.67 -8.81 1.47
N HIS A 271 32.07 -9.16 2.61
CA HIS A 271 32.73 -9.57 3.85
C HIS A 271 32.21 -10.93 4.36
N ARG A 272 32.34 -11.96 3.51
CA ARG A 272 31.79 -13.31 3.74
C ARG A 272 32.30 -13.97 5.03
N GLN A 273 33.58 -13.77 5.35
CA GLN A 273 34.22 -14.39 6.51
C GLN A 273 33.68 -13.84 7.84
N ASN A 274 33.42 -12.54 7.92
CA ASN A 274 32.81 -11.91 9.10
C ASN A 274 31.41 -12.47 9.37
N LEU A 275 30.60 -12.59 8.31
CA LEU A 275 29.27 -13.17 8.44
C LEU A 275 29.32 -14.63 8.92
N ALA A 276 30.33 -15.40 8.51
CA ALA A 276 30.57 -16.76 8.98
C ALA A 276 30.79 -16.84 10.49
N GLN A 277 31.42 -15.83 11.10
CA GLN A 277 31.74 -15.84 12.53
C GLN A 277 30.53 -15.50 13.41
N VAL A 278 29.58 -14.72 12.87
CA VAL A 278 28.45 -14.16 13.66
C VAL A 278 27.11 -14.85 13.32
N HIS A 279 27.11 -15.82 12.40
CA HIS A 279 25.91 -16.50 11.91
C HIS A 279 25.05 -17.10 13.04
N ASP A 280 25.66 -17.63 14.10
CA ASP A 280 24.97 -18.23 15.26
C ASP A 280 24.03 -17.26 15.98
N SER A 281 24.29 -15.95 15.91
CA SER A 281 23.44 -14.93 16.53
C SER A 281 22.39 -14.33 15.58
N ILE A 282 22.73 -14.25 14.29
CA ILE A 282 21.90 -13.60 13.26
C ILE A 282 20.83 -14.55 12.74
N LEU A 283 21.21 -15.79 12.40
CA LEU A 283 20.31 -16.77 11.78
C LEU A 283 19.07 -17.10 12.64
N PRO A 284 19.16 -17.26 13.98
CA PRO A 284 17.97 -17.46 14.80
C PRO A 284 16.98 -16.30 14.70
N SER A 285 17.46 -15.06 14.68
CA SER A 285 16.63 -13.85 14.55
C SER A 285 15.95 -13.79 13.18
N VAL A 286 16.71 -14.12 12.12
CA VAL A 286 16.21 -14.25 10.75
C VAL A 286 15.11 -15.31 10.64
N VAL A 287 15.34 -16.50 11.18
CA VAL A 287 14.38 -17.61 11.12
C VAL A 287 13.13 -17.34 11.96
N ASN A 288 13.28 -16.69 13.11
CA ASN A 288 12.12 -16.24 13.89
C ASN A 288 11.28 -15.23 13.10
N LEU A 289 11.90 -14.30 12.38
CA LEU A 289 11.18 -13.36 11.53
C LEU A 289 10.51 -14.05 10.33
N VAL A 290 11.13 -15.06 9.71
CA VAL A 290 10.49 -15.87 8.64
C VAL A 290 9.23 -16.57 9.13
N ARG A 291 9.18 -16.95 10.41
CA ARG A 291 8.02 -17.59 11.05
C ARG A 291 6.93 -16.60 11.48
N SER A 292 7.17 -15.29 11.36
CA SER A 292 6.20 -14.26 11.73
C SER A 292 5.04 -14.23 10.72
N PRO A 293 3.78 -14.15 11.19
CA PRO A 293 2.64 -13.91 10.32
C PRO A 293 2.62 -12.48 9.74
N LEU A 294 3.42 -11.56 10.30
CA LEU A 294 3.47 -10.15 9.87
C LEU A 294 4.48 -9.92 8.73
N LEU A 295 5.34 -10.89 8.42
CA LEU A 295 6.34 -10.76 7.38
C LEU A 295 5.69 -10.68 5.98
N GLN A 296 5.74 -9.50 5.37
CA GLN A 296 5.20 -9.23 4.03
C GLN A 296 5.92 -8.07 3.34
N GLY A 297 5.58 -7.81 2.07
CA GLY A 297 6.05 -6.63 1.33
C GLY A 297 7.58 -6.53 1.25
N GLY A 298 8.10 -5.31 1.44
CA GLY A 298 9.54 -5.02 1.30
C GLY A 298 10.45 -5.80 2.25
N ALA A 299 9.99 -6.12 3.46
CA ALA A 299 10.76 -6.91 4.42
C ALA A 299 10.93 -8.36 3.94
N LEU A 300 9.87 -8.97 3.38
CA LEU A 300 9.95 -10.29 2.78
C LEU A 300 10.89 -10.28 1.56
N THR A 301 10.79 -9.27 0.68
CA THR A 301 11.72 -9.17 -0.47
C THR A 301 13.18 -9.05 -0.01
N ALA A 302 13.47 -8.25 1.02
CA ALA A 302 14.82 -8.15 1.58
C ALA A 302 15.28 -9.47 2.21
N MET A 303 14.38 -10.21 2.87
CA MET A 303 14.65 -11.55 3.40
C MET A 303 15.05 -12.53 2.30
N LEU A 304 14.30 -12.58 1.19
CA LEU A 304 14.62 -13.46 0.06
C LEU A 304 15.97 -13.11 -0.55
N ASN A 305 16.25 -11.83 -0.76
CA ASN A 305 17.53 -11.37 -1.30
C ASN A 305 18.71 -11.74 -0.39
N PHE A 306 18.55 -11.57 0.93
CA PHE A 306 19.57 -11.96 1.91
C PHE A 306 19.84 -13.47 1.87
N LEU A 307 18.79 -14.29 1.84
CA LEU A 307 18.91 -15.75 1.79
C LEU A 307 19.55 -16.26 0.49
N THR A 308 19.21 -15.66 -0.64
CA THR A 308 19.87 -15.97 -1.91
C THR A 308 21.37 -15.61 -1.84
N GLU A 309 21.69 -14.44 -1.32
CA GLU A 309 23.08 -13.96 -1.28
C GLU A 309 23.96 -14.74 -0.30
N ILE A 310 23.47 -15.06 0.90
CA ILE A 310 24.24 -15.80 1.91
C ILE A 310 24.61 -17.20 1.42
N VAL A 311 23.72 -17.85 0.66
CA VAL A 311 24.02 -19.16 0.05
C VAL A 311 25.03 -19.03 -1.08
N ASN A 312 24.86 -18.04 -1.96
CA ASN A 312 25.79 -17.77 -3.06
C ASN A 312 27.19 -17.38 -2.56
N ALA A 313 27.28 -16.73 -1.40
CA ALA A 313 28.53 -16.40 -0.75
C ALA A 313 29.34 -17.65 -0.36
N GLY A 314 28.71 -18.82 -0.18
CA GLY A 314 29.38 -20.08 0.13
C GLY A 314 30.02 -20.07 1.52
N VAL A 315 29.33 -19.48 2.50
CA VAL A 315 29.82 -19.35 3.87
C VAL A 315 29.87 -20.74 4.55
N SER A 316 31.00 -21.07 5.19
CA SER A 316 31.15 -22.32 5.95
C SER A 316 30.06 -22.46 7.01
N HIS A 317 29.43 -23.64 7.11
CA HIS A 317 28.33 -23.94 8.06
C HIS A 317 27.01 -23.20 7.83
N VAL A 318 26.89 -22.45 6.71
CA VAL A 318 25.64 -21.80 6.29
C VAL A 318 25.33 -22.19 4.84
N GLY A 319 25.35 -23.51 4.60
CA GLY A 319 25.05 -24.05 3.28
C GLY A 319 23.56 -24.09 2.98
N PHE A 320 23.23 -24.43 1.73
CA PHE A 320 21.83 -24.67 1.32
C PHE A 320 21.11 -25.62 2.27
N LYS A 321 21.74 -26.77 2.59
CA LYS A 321 21.15 -27.81 3.43
C LYS A 321 20.86 -27.32 4.85
N ASP A 322 21.77 -26.57 5.44
CA ASP A 322 21.63 -26.06 6.81
C ASP A 322 20.46 -25.07 6.91
N LEU A 323 20.39 -24.11 5.99
CA LEU A 323 19.30 -23.12 5.95
C LEU A 323 17.97 -23.77 5.61
N PHE A 324 17.96 -24.71 4.65
CA PHE A 324 16.77 -25.46 4.29
C PHE A 324 16.24 -26.23 5.50
N ASP A 325 17.08 -27.00 6.19
CA ASP A 325 16.67 -27.79 7.35
C ASP A 325 16.22 -26.87 8.50
N MET A 326 16.85 -25.72 8.72
CA MET A 326 16.45 -24.75 9.77
C MET A 326 15.05 -24.15 9.55
N MET A 327 14.67 -23.96 8.28
CA MET A 327 13.33 -23.46 7.91
C MET A 327 12.28 -24.55 7.90
N VAL A 328 12.63 -25.75 7.44
CA VAL A 328 11.68 -26.82 7.15
C VAL A 328 11.42 -27.72 8.35
N THR A 329 12.43 -28.01 9.18
CA THR A 329 12.32 -28.88 10.37
C THR A 329 11.14 -28.57 11.30
N PRO A 330 10.84 -27.30 11.64
CA PRO A 330 9.69 -26.96 12.49
C PRO A 330 8.34 -27.40 11.93
N ILE A 331 8.21 -27.46 10.61
CA ILE A 331 6.97 -27.87 9.93
C ILE A 331 6.79 -29.39 10.04
N TYR A 332 7.87 -30.15 9.94
CA TYR A 332 7.84 -31.62 9.98
C TYR A 332 7.79 -32.17 11.41
N ASN A 333 8.38 -31.46 12.38
CA ASN A 333 8.42 -31.92 13.77
C ASN A 333 7.14 -31.67 14.58
N ASN A 334 6.15 -30.99 13.99
CA ASN A 334 4.79 -30.81 14.52
C ASN A 334 4.72 -30.61 16.05
N ASP A 335 5.52 -29.67 16.56
CA ASP A 335 5.55 -29.37 17.98
C ASP A 335 4.22 -28.73 18.39
N GLN A 336 3.42 -29.46 19.17
CA GLN A 336 2.06 -29.03 19.55
C GLN A 336 2.07 -27.73 20.38
N ASN A 337 3.20 -27.40 21.00
CA ASN A 337 3.35 -26.20 21.83
C ASN A 337 3.65 -24.92 21.04
N ALA A 338 4.06 -25.03 19.77
CA ALA A 338 4.37 -23.86 18.93
C ALA A 338 4.08 -24.14 17.43
N PRO A 339 2.80 -24.28 17.04
CA PRO A 339 2.46 -24.52 15.64
C PRO A 339 2.85 -23.32 14.76
N VAL A 340 3.44 -23.60 13.61
CA VAL A 340 3.77 -22.58 12.61
C VAL A 340 2.47 -21.98 12.06
N HIS A 341 2.36 -20.66 12.10
CA HIS A 341 1.18 -19.96 11.59
C HIS A 341 1.02 -20.17 10.08
N LYS A 342 -0.22 -20.24 9.58
CA LYS A 342 -0.51 -20.51 8.16
C LYS A 342 0.15 -19.50 7.21
N GLN A 343 0.08 -18.22 7.56
CA GLN A 343 0.75 -17.15 6.80
C GLN A 343 2.27 -17.34 6.72
N ALA A 344 2.88 -17.87 7.79
CA ALA A 344 4.31 -18.14 7.79
C ALA A 344 4.70 -19.28 6.84
N LEU A 345 3.81 -20.24 6.55
CA LEU A 345 4.07 -21.28 5.55
C LEU A 345 4.27 -20.68 4.15
N HIS A 346 3.55 -19.62 3.79
CA HIS A 346 3.76 -18.91 2.53
C HIS A 346 5.13 -18.20 2.51
N SER A 347 5.51 -17.54 3.60
CA SER A 347 6.83 -16.90 3.72
C SER A 347 7.96 -17.92 3.64
N ILE A 348 7.84 -19.04 4.35
CA ILE A 348 8.82 -20.14 4.33
C ILE A 348 8.90 -20.76 2.92
N ALA A 349 7.77 -20.98 2.25
CA ALA A 349 7.75 -21.51 0.88
C ALA A 349 8.51 -20.60 -0.10
N LYS A 350 8.32 -19.27 0.01
CA LYS A 350 9.09 -18.29 -0.78
C LYS A 350 10.57 -18.30 -0.45
N CYS A 351 10.94 -18.38 0.83
CA CYS A 351 12.33 -18.49 1.26
C CYS A 351 12.99 -19.76 0.70
N VAL A 352 12.31 -20.91 0.80
CA VAL A 352 12.78 -22.18 0.24
C VAL A 352 12.90 -22.13 -1.27
N SER A 353 11.96 -21.49 -1.96
CA SER A 353 12.07 -21.25 -3.40
C SER A 353 13.31 -20.41 -3.74
N ALA A 354 13.51 -19.28 -3.06
CA ALA A 354 14.67 -18.42 -3.27
C ALA A 354 16.01 -19.16 -3.05
N LEU A 355 16.09 -20.01 -2.02
CA LEU A 355 17.26 -20.87 -1.78
C LEU A 355 17.44 -21.91 -2.90
N THR A 356 16.34 -22.52 -3.36
CA THR A 356 16.36 -23.57 -4.39
C THR A 356 16.76 -23.02 -5.76
N VAL A 357 16.29 -21.82 -6.11
CA VAL A 357 16.65 -21.11 -7.33
C VAL A 357 18.12 -20.69 -7.29
N ALA A 358 18.63 -20.29 -6.12
CA ALA A 358 20.04 -19.95 -5.93
C ALA A 358 20.98 -21.16 -6.07
N CYS A 359 20.52 -22.36 -5.68
CA CYS A 359 21.28 -23.62 -5.77
C CYS A 359 20.61 -24.67 -6.68
N PRO A 360 20.73 -24.55 -8.02
CA PRO A 360 20.08 -25.47 -8.96
C PRO A 360 20.46 -26.94 -8.79
N SER A 361 21.67 -27.25 -8.28
CA SER A 361 22.14 -28.62 -8.06
C SER A 361 21.28 -29.39 -7.06
N GLU A 362 20.77 -28.70 -6.03
CA GLU A 362 19.96 -29.30 -4.96
C GLU A 362 18.46 -29.31 -5.31
N GLY A 363 18.04 -28.52 -6.30
CA GLY A 363 16.63 -28.30 -6.61
C GLY A 363 15.87 -29.56 -6.99
N ASN A 364 16.48 -30.46 -7.75
CA ASN A 364 15.85 -31.75 -8.08
C ASN A 364 15.61 -32.61 -6.83
N GLY A 365 16.50 -32.57 -5.84
CA GLY A 365 16.33 -33.30 -4.58
C GLY A 365 15.16 -32.75 -3.75
N VAL A 366 15.06 -31.43 -3.68
CA VAL A 366 14.01 -30.70 -2.95
C VAL A 366 12.63 -30.93 -3.58
N VAL A 367 12.52 -30.79 -4.90
CA VAL A 367 11.27 -31.05 -5.64
C VAL A 367 10.83 -32.49 -5.46
N ASN A 368 11.75 -33.46 -5.57
CA ASN A 368 11.44 -34.87 -5.34
C ASN A 368 10.96 -35.15 -3.91
N ARG A 369 11.51 -34.47 -2.90
CA ARG A 369 11.04 -34.56 -1.51
C ARG A 369 9.60 -34.08 -1.39
N PHE A 370 9.28 -32.90 -1.92
CA PHE A 370 7.93 -32.35 -1.84
C PHE A 370 6.91 -33.18 -2.64
N VAL A 371 7.27 -33.72 -3.80
CA VAL A 371 6.41 -34.63 -4.56
C VAL A 371 6.12 -35.92 -3.77
N LYS A 372 7.10 -36.44 -3.03
CA LYS A 372 6.87 -37.59 -2.13
C LYS A 372 5.95 -37.24 -0.98
N ASP A 373 6.08 -36.05 -0.40
CA ASP A 373 5.29 -35.61 0.74
C ASP A 373 3.81 -35.41 0.37
N ILE A 374 3.50 -34.89 -0.81
CA ILE A 374 2.11 -34.75 -1.29
C ILE A 374 1.47 -36.09 -1.62
N LYS A 375 2.24 -37.07 -2.13
CA LYS A 375 1.76 -38.43 -2.43
C LYS A 375 1.54 -39.27 -1.17
N ASN A 376 2.20 -38.95 -0.07
CA ASN A 376 2.17 -39.77 1.13
C ASN A 376 0.86 -39.57 1.93
N PRO A 377 0.00 -40.60 2.07
CA PRO A 377 -1.26 -40.49 2.80
C PRO A 377 -1.05 -40.28 4.31
N LYS A 378 0.14 -40.57 4.85
CA LYS A 378 0.47 -40.43 6.28
C LYS A 378 1.01 -39.04 6.66
N CYS A 379 1.35 -38.20 5.69
CA CYS A 379 1.81 -36.83 5.98
C CYS A 379 0.68 -35.99 6.58
N THR A 380 1.03 -35.09 7.49
CA THR A 380 0.09 -34.11 8.06
C THR A 380 -0.34 -33.11 6.99
N ASP A 381 -1.53 -32.54 7.15
CA ASP A 381 -2.03 -31.54 6.21
C ASP A 381 -1.14 -30.28 6.18
N SER A 382 -0.50 -29.90 7.30
CA SER A 382 0.46 -28.79 7.35
C SER A 382 1.69 -29.03 6.46
N VAL A 383 2.23 -30.25 6.47
CA VAL A 383 3.36 -30.63 5.60
C VAL A 383 2.92 -30.62 4.15
N ARG A 384 1.76 -31.21 3.81
CA ARG A 384 1.23 -31.18 2.43
C ARG A 384 0.98 -29.77 1.93
N LEU A 385 0.36 -28.93 2.76
CA LEU A 385 0.12 -27.52 2.48
C LEU A 385 1.44 -26.81 2.16
N PHE A 386 2.43 -26.92 3.03
CA PHE A 386 3.76 -26.35 2.81
C PHE A 386 4.43 -26.88 1.53
N SER A 387 4.43 -28.20 1.32
CA SER A 387 5.04 -28.81 0.14
C SER A 387 4.41 -28.31 -1.16
N LEU A 388 3.08 -28.15 -1.20
CA LEU A 388 2.38 -27.58 -2.38
C LEU A 388 2.75 -26.11 -2.60
N LEU A 389 2.76 -25.29 -1.54
CA LEU A 389 3.17 -23.89 -1.64
C LEU A 389 4.62 -23.76 -2.12
N ALA A 390 5.55 -24.54 -1.57
CA ALA A 390 6.95 -24.53 -1.95
C ALA A 390 7.15 -25.02 -3.39
N LEU A 391 6.43 -26.06 -3.83
CA LEU A 391 6.44 -26.51 -5.22
C LEU A 391 5.92 -25.44 -6.19
N GLY A 392 4.87 -24.71 -5.81
CA GLY A 392 4.36 -23.58 -6.57
C GLY A 392 5.41 -22.49 -6.73
N GLU A 393 5.96 -22.00 -5.62
CA GLU A 393 6.97 -20.93 -5.64
C GLU A 393 8.25 -21.33 -6.38
N VAL A 394 8.70 -22.60 -6.27
CA VAL A 394 9.84 -23.11 -7.06
C VAL A 394 9.47 -23.19 -8.54
N GLY A 395 8.32 -23.79 -8.86
CA GLY A 395 7.85 -24.00 -10.21
C GLY A 395 7.52 -22.71 -10.97
N ARG A 396 7.33 -21.60 -10.26
CA ARG A 396 7.23 -20.26 -10.86
C ARG A 396 8.53 -19.81 -11.54
N HIS A 397 9.67 -20.20 -10.97
CA HIS A 397 10.99 -19.71 -11.40
C HIS A 397 11.81 -20.79 -12.13
N VAL A 398 11.53 -22.07 -11.88
CA VAL A 398 12.26 -23.21 -12.42
C VAL A 398 11.32 -24.09 -13.23
N ASP A 399 11.75 -24.50 -14.43
CA ASP A 399 10.98 -25.45 -15.23
C ASP A 399 10.98 -26.85 -14.60
N LEU A 400 9.81 -27.28 -14.15
CA LEU A 400 9.60 -28.61 -13.56
C LEU A 400 9.08 -29.65 -14.57
N SER A 401 9.14 -29.34 -15.87
CA SER A 401 8.65 -30.21 -16.95
C SER A 401 9.24 -31.62 -16.98
N ASN A 402 10.45 -31.80 -16.44
CA ASN A 402 11.17 -33.07 -16.38
C ASN A 402 10.71 -33.99 -15.24
N GLN A 403 9.88 -33.50 -14.30
CA GLN A 403 9.39 -34.29 -13.18
C GLN A 403 8.25 -35.21 -13.61
N ILE A 404 8.37 -36.49 -13.26
CA ILE A 404 7.41 -37.52 -13.64
C ILE A 404 6.19 -37.45 -12.71
N ASP A 405 4.98 -37.53 -13.28
CA ASP A 405 3.70 -37.54 -12.58
C ASP A 405 3.43 -36.32 -11.68
N LEU A 406 4.07 -35.18 -11.92
CA LEU A 406 3.86 -33.99 -11.10
C LEU A 406 2.42 -33.48 -11.20
N GLU A 407 1.91 -33.40 -12.43
CA GLU A 407 0.58 -32.89 -12.73
C GLU A 407 -0.52 -33.75 -12.08
N SER A 408 -0.43 -35.08 -12.24
CA SER A 408 -1.38 -36.02 -11.65
C SER A 408 -1.37 -35.98 -10.13
N SER A 409 -0.19 -35.88 -9.50
CA SER A 409 -0.05 -35.76 -8.04
C SER A 409 -0.74 -34.53 -7.48
N ILE A 410 -0.59 -33.38 -8.14
CA ILE A 410 -1.24 -32.14 -7.72
C ILE A 410 -2.76 -32.22 -7.94
N LEU A 411 -3.20 -32.80 -9.06
CA LEU A 411 -4.62 -33.00 -9.34
C LEU A 411 -5.31 -34.01 -8.42
N GLU A 412 -4.58 -34.96 -7.83
CA GLU A 412 -5.10 -35.82 -6.76
C GLU A 412 -5.35 -35.03 -5.47
N CYS A 413 -4.50 -34.06 -5.15
CA CYS A 413 -4.68 -33.19 -3.98
C CYS A 413 -5.96 -32.35 -4.04
N PHE A 414 -6.55 -32.13 -5.23
CA PHE A 414 -7.84 -31.44 -5.38
C PHE A 414 -8.99 -32.23 -4.73
N LEU A 415 -8.81 -33.54 -4.56
CA LEU A 415 -9.79 -34.44 -3.94
C LEU A 415 -9.59 -34.57 -2.41
N SER A 416 -8.66 -33.81 -1.82
CA SER A 416 -8.42 -33.80 -0.38
C SER A 416 -9.68 -33.40 0.40
N ILE A 417 -9.75 -33.76 1.68
CA ILE A 417 -10.83 -33.31 2.58
C ILE A 417 -10.57 -31.87 3.04
N SER A 418 -9.29 -31.49 3.16
CA SER A 418 -8.88 -30.15 3.59
C SER A 418 -8.99 -29.13 2.45
N ASN A 419 -9.78 -28.08 2.66
CA ASN A 419 -9.90 -26.97 1.72
C ASN A 419 -8.59 -26.19 1.54
N GLU A 420 -7.72 -26.19 2.55
CA GLU A 420 -6.41 -25.52 2.49
C GLU A 420 -5.48 -26.24 1.53
N VAL A 421 -5.43 -27.57 1.60
CA VAL A 421 -4.65 -28.40 0.66
C VAL A 421 -5.17 -28.24 -0.77
N LYS A 422 -6.50 -28.15 -0.97
CA LYS A 422 -7.09 -27.86 -2.30
C LYS A 422 -6.65 -26.51 -2.85
N SER A 423 -6.73 -25.47 -2.04
CA SER A 423 -6.33 -24.12 -2.44
C SER A 423 -4.83 -24.05 -2.74
N ALA A 424 -3.99 -24.71 -1.94
CA ALA A 424 -2.55 -24.78 -2.15
C ALA A 424 -2.18 -25.59 -3.40
N ALA A 425 -2.92 -26.66 -3.69
CA ALA A 425 -2.74 -27.43 -4.92
C ALA A 425 -3.09 -26.60 -6.17
N SER A 426 -4.18 -25.82 -6.10
CA SER A 426 -4.53 -24.88 -7.17
C SER A 426 -3.46 -23.79 -7.35
N PHE A 427 -2.98 -23.22 -6.25
CA PHE A 427 -1.88 -22.25 -6.25
C PHE A 427 -0.60 -22.85 -6.87
N ALA A 428 -0.25 -24.09 -6.48
CA ALA A 428 0.92 -24.79 -6.98
C ALA A 428 0.83 -25.04 -8.50
N LEU A 429 -0.29 -25.59 -8.97
CA LEU A 429 -0.52 -25.86 -10.38
C LEU A 429 -0.44 -24.57 -11.21
N GLY A 430 -1.04 -23.48 -10.73
CA GLY A 430 -1.01 -22.19 -11.41
C GLY A 430 0.39 -21.60 -11.49
N ASN A 431 1.16 -21.61 -10.40
CA ASN A 431 2.53 -21.08 -10.40
C ASN A 431 3.49 -21.95 -11.22
N ILE A 432 3.38 -23.28 -11.15
CA ILE A 432 4.15 -24.20 -12.02
C ILE A 432 3.82 -23.94 -13.50
N ALA A 433 2.55 -23.73 -13.81
CA ALA A 433 2.14 -23.41 -15.17
C ALA A 433 2.70 -22.06 -15.66
N ALA A 434 2.86 -21.09 -14.76
CA ALA A 434 3.51 -19.83 -15.07
C ALA A 434 5.01 -19.98 -15.38
N GLY A 435 5.72 -20.92 -14.75
CA GLY A 435 7.15 -21.15 -15.04
C GLY A 435 7.42 -21.76 -16.42
N ASN A 436 6.49 -22.56 -16.96
CA ASN A 436 6.57 -23.08 -18.34
C ASN A 436 5.19 -23.07 -19.02
N LEU A 437 4.82 -21.91 -19.56
CA LEU A 437 3.54 -21.70 -20.24
C LEU A 437 3.33 -22.64 -21.43
N GLN A 438 4.38 -22.95 -22.19
CA GLN A 438 4.25 -23.75 -23.42
C GLN A 438 3.76 -25.17 -23.15
N LYS A 439 4.27 -25.82 -22.09
CA LYS A 439 3.86 -27.18 -21.72
C LYS A 439 2.55 -27.17 -20.93
N TYR A 440 2.46 -26.31 -19.91
CA TYR A 440 1.40 -26.42 -18.91
C TYR A 440 0.12 -25.64 -19.23
N MET A 441 0.19 -24.58 -20.05
CA MET A 441 -1.02 -23.83 -20.42
C MET A 441 -2.00 -24.69 -21.23
N PRO A 442 -1.59 -25.40 -22.31
CA PRO A 442 -2.51 -26.27 -23.06
C PRO A 442 -3.09 -27.38 -22.19
N TYR A 443 -2.28 -27.93 -21.28
CA TYR A 443 -2.72 -28.94 -20.31
C TYR A 443 -3.80 -28.39 -19.37
N LEU A 444 -3.57 -27.22 -18.77
CA LEU A 444 -4.50 -26.59 -17.85
C LEU A 444 -5.83 -26.27 -18.53
N LEU A 445 -5.80 -25.70 -19.74
CA LEU A 445 -7.01 -25.39 -20.51
C LEU A 445 -7.80 -26.66 -20.87
N ARG A 446 -7.12 -27.74 -21.25
CA ARG A 446 -7.76 -29.03 -21.53
C ARG A 446 -8.42 -29.63 -20.28
N GLU A 447 -7.75 -29.61 -19.14
CA GLU A 447 -8.30 -30.15 -17.90
C GLU A 447 -9.54 -29.38 -17.41
N ILE A 448 -9.61 -28.07 -17.66
CA ILE A 448 -10.78 -27.24 -17.34
C ILE A 448 -12.03 -27.74 -18.10
N GLU A 449 -11.86 -28.13 -19.37
CA GLU A 449 -12.94 -28.63 -20.21
C GLU A 449 -13.32 -30.09 -19.89
N VAL A 450 -12.34 -30.94 -19.57
CA VAL A 450 -12.55 -32.38 -19.36
C VAL A 450 -13.09 -32.70 -17.96
N SER A 451 -12.70 -31.94 -16.93
CA SER A 451 -12.90 -32.30 -15.53
C SER A 451 -13.85 -31.33 -14.78
N PRO A 452 -15.20 -31.44 -14.96
CA PRO A 452 -16.14 -30.49 -14.36
C PRO A 452 -16.08 -30.47 -12.82
N LYS A 453 -15.80 -31.62 -12.18
CA LYS A 453 -15.66 -31.70 -10.70
C LYS A 453 -14.46 -30.92 -10.15
N LYS A 454 -13.43 -30.68 -10.97
CA LYS A 454 -12.20 -29.98 -10.59
C LYS A 454 -12.15 -28.54 -11.13
N GLN A 455 -13.13 -28.17 -11.97
CA GLN A 455 -13.17 -26.93 -12.73
C GLN A 455 -12.96 -25.68 -11.88
N TYR A 456 -13.63 -25.58 -10.73
CA TYR A 456 -13.50 -24.44 -9.84
C TYR A 456 -12.03 -24.17 -9.44
N LEU A 457 -11.32 -25.21 -8.99
CA LEU A 457 -9.90 -25.11 -8.59
C LEU A 457 -8.97 -24.94 -9.80
N LEU A 458 -9.30 -25.51 -10.96
CA LEU A 458 -8.52 -25.30 -12.18
C LEU A 458 -8.63 -23.86 -12.68
N LEU A 459 -9.80 -23.24 -12.59
CA LEU A 459 -10.00 -21.83 -12.90
C LEU A 459 -9.24 -20.92 -11.92
N HIS A 460 -9.17 -21.27 -10.64
CA HIS A 460 -8.28 -20.59 -9.69
C HIS A 460 -6.80 -20.73 -10.05
N SER A 461 -6.40 -21.89 -10.58
CA SER A 461 -5.02 -22.10 -11.05
C SER A 461 -4.73 -21.23 -12.28
N LEU A 462 -5.68 -21.12 -13.21
CA LEU A 462 -5.59 -20.24 -14.38
C LEU A 462 -5.52 -18.77 -13.98
N LYS A 463 -6.31 -18.37 -12.98
CA LYS A 463 -6.28 -17.04 -12.38
C LYS A 463 -4.90 -16.68 -11.84
N GLU A 464 -4.24 -17.64 -11.20
CA GLU A 464 -2.89 -17.48 -10.66
C GLU A 464 -1.87 -17.27 -11.78
N VAL A 465 -1.98 -18.03 -12.89
CA VAL A 465 -1.15 -17.82 -14.08
C VAL A 465 -1.30 -16.40 -14.63
N ILE A 466 -2.55 -15.94 -14.83
CA ILE A 466 -2.83 -14.59 -15.34
C ILE A 466 -2.24 -13.53 -14.40
N SER A 467 -2.43 -13.72 -13.09
CA SER A 467 -1.95 -12.77 -12.08
C SER A 467 -0.41 -12.70 -12.08
N CYS A 468 0.28 -13.84 -12.11
CA CYS A 468 1.75 -13.89 -12.18
C CYS A 468 2.27 -13.24 -13.46
N GLN A 469 1.67 -13.59 -14.60
CA GLN A 469 2.13 -13.16 -15.92
C GLN A 469 1.79 -11.70 -16.27
N SER A 470 1.01 -11.02 -15.42
CA SER A 470 0.63 -9.60 -15.57
C SER A 470 1.59 -8.62 -14.90
N THR A 471 2.68 -9.11 -14.28
CA THR A 471 3.54 -8.28 -13.41
C THR A 471 4.63 -7.53 -14.19
N THR A 472 5.28 -8.17 -15.16
CA THR A 472 6.37 -7.56 -15.93
C THR A 472 6.08 -7.57 -17.43
N ALA A 473 6.71 -6.65 -18.18
CA ALA A 473 6.53 -6.56 -19.62
C ALA A 473 6.91 -7.87 -20.36
N LYS A 474 7.96 -8.55 -19.89
CA LYS A 474 8.40 -9.84 -20.47
C LYS A 474 7.36 -10.95 -20.26
N ASP A 475 6.79 -11.01 -19.06
CA ASP A 475 5.77 -11.98 -18.70
C ASP A 475 4.48 -11.77 -19.51
N VAL A 476 4.09 -10.51 -19.70
CA VAL A 476 2.96 -10.13 -20.55
C VAL A 476 3.18 -10.59 -22.00
N GLU A 477 4.39 -10.41 -22.54
CA GLU A 477 4.74 -10.91 -23.87
C GLU A 477 4.67 -12.43 -23.98
N ALA A 478 5.07 -13.16 -22.93
CA ALA A 478 4.98 -14.62 -22.89
C ALA A 478 3.52 -15.12 -22.84
N LEU A 479 2.60 -14.37 -22.23
CA LEU A 479 1.19 -14.73 -22.15
C LEU A 479 0.40 -14.43 -23.44
N LYS A 480 0.78 -13.40 -24.20
CA LYS A 480 0.07 -12.94 -25.43
C LYS A 480 -0.40 -14.06 -26.37
N PRO A 481 0.41 -15.08 -26.70
CA PRO A 481 -0.01 -16.15 -27.62
C PRO A 481 -1.21 -16.97 -27.13
N PHE A 482 -1.38 -17.06 -25.81
CA PHE A 482 -2.42 -17.87 -25.18
C PHE A 482 -3.70 -17.08 -24.89
N ILE A 483 -3.70 -15.75 -24.98
CA ILE A 483 -4.83 -14.89 -24.61
C ILE A 483 -6.12 -15.34 -25.31
N ASN A 484 -6.10 -15.60 -26.63
CA ASN A 484 -7.30 -16.00 -27.37
C ASN A 484 -7.86 -17.35 -26.87
N SER A 485 -6.99 -18.32 -26.59
CA SER A 485 -7.39 -19.63 -26.09
C SER A 485 -7.97 -19.55 -24.68
N ILE A 486 -7.29 -18.80 -23.79
CA ILE A 486 -7.75 -18.55 -22.43
C ILE A 486 -9.10 -17.84 -22.46
N TRP A 487 -9.23 -16.79 -23.27
CA TRP A 487 -10.45 -16.02 -23.43
C TRP A 487 -11.63 -16.91 -23.89
N THR A 488 -11.39 -17.78 -24.87
CA THR A 488 -12.41 -18.72 -25.37
C THR A 488 -12.90 -19.66 -24.27
N VAL A 489 -11.97 -20.28 -23.52
CA VAL A 489 -12.32 -21.17 -22.40
C VAL A 489 -13.10 -20.43 -21.31
N LEU A 490 -12.68 -19.21 -20.95
CA LEU A 490 -13.38 -18.39 -19.96
C LEU A 490 -14.81 -18.07 -20.41
N PHE A 491 -15.01 -17.69 -21.68
CA PHE A 491 -16.34 -17.42 -22.22
C PHE A 491 -17.26 -18.64 -22.27
N ASN A 492 -16.71 -19.82 -22.55
CA ASN A 492 -17.46 -21.08 -22.48
C ASN A 492 -18.00 -21.35 -21.05
N HIS A 493 -17.38 -20.78 -20.02
CA HIS A 493 -17.75 -20.94 -18.62
C HIS A 493 -18.48 -19.73 -18.00
N CYS A 494 -18.76 -18.68 -18.77
CA CYS A 494 -19.59 -17.55 -18.33
C CYS A 494 -21.04 -17.94 -17.97
N GLU A 495 -21.51 -19.08 -18.49
CA GLU A 495 -22.87 -19.59 -18.27
C GLU A 495 -22.94 -20.71 -17.24
N SER A 496 -21.87 -20.90 -16.44
CA SER A 496 -21.88 -21.92 -15.40
C SER A 496 -22.99 -21.68 -14.37
N ARG A 497 -23.65 -22.76 -13.95
CA ARG A 497 -24.73 -22.71 -12.95
C ARG A 497 -24.23 -22.24 -11.59
N GLU A 498 -22.97 -22.51 -11.27
CA GLU A 498 -22.35 -22.11 -10.01
C GLU A 498 -21.89 -20.65 -10.05
N GLU A 499 -22.42 -19.81 -9.16
CA GLU A 499 -22.02 -18.40 -9.05
C GLU A 499 -20.53 -18.24 -8.69
N GLY A 500 -19.99 -19.11 -7.82
CA GLY A 500 -18.56 -19.11 -7.48
C GLY A 500 -17.66 -19.27 -8.70
N THR A 501 -18.00 -20.20 -9.60
CA THR A 501 -17.28 -20.41 -10.86
C THR A 501 -17.36 -19.17 -11.76
N ARG A 502 -18.56 -18.57 -11.90
CA ARG A 502 -18.74 -17.32 -12.67
C ARG A 502 -17.91 -16.17 -12.11
N ASN A 503 -17.76 -16.05 -10.79
CA ASN A 503 -16.95 -15.01 -10.17
C ASN A 503 -15.45 -15.18 -10.46
N VAL A 504 -14.92 -16.41 -10.44
CA VAL A 504 -13.52 -16.67 -10.81
C VAL A 504 -13.29 -16.37 -12.29
N VAL A 505 -14.22 -16.78 -13.16
CA VAL A 505 -14.17 -16.45 -14.60
C VAL A 505 -14.18 -14.93 -14.81
N ALA A 506 -15.07 -14.21 -14.13
CA ALA A 506 -15.12 -12.75 -14.19
C ALA A 506 -13.81 -12.10 -13.73
N GLU A 507 -13.20 -12.58 -12.64
CA GLU A 507 -11.89 -12.08 -12.17
C GLU A 507 -10.79 -12.31 -13.22
N CYS A 508 -10.75 -13.51 -13.84
CA CYS A 508 -9.82 -13.81 -14.92
C CYS A 508 -10.03 -12.90 -16.15
N LEU A 509 -11.27 -12.70 -16.58
CA LEU A 509 -11.61 -11.82 -17.70
C LEU A 509 -11.22 -10.36 -17.42
N GLY A 510 -11.49 -9.87 -16.21
CA GLY A 510 -11.08 -8.53 -15.78
C GLY A 510 -9.57 -8.35 -15.80
N LYS A 511 -8.82 -9.27 -15.19
CA LYS A 511 -7.35 -9.24 -15.18
C LYS A 511 -6.73 -9.34 -16.58
N LEU A 512 -7.28 -10.18 -17.46
CA LEU A 512 -6.84 -10.24 -18.86
C LEU A 512 -7.12 -8.96 -19.62
N THR A 513 -8.25 -8.31 -19.36
CA THR A 513 -8.61 -7.03 -20.00
C THR A 513 -7.61 -5.93 -19.65
N LEU A 514 -6.98 -5.96 -18.46
CA LEU A 514 -5.90 -5.04 -18.10
C LEU A 514 -4.65 -5.19 -18.99
N ILE A 515 -4.46 -6.35 -19.64
CA ILE A 515 -3.29 -6.63 -20.48
C ILE A 515 -3.45 -6.05 -21.90
N ASP A 516 -4.65 -6.19 -22.49
CA ASP A 516 -4.98 -5.66 -23.82
C ASP A 516 -6.37 -5.00 -23.82
N PRO A 517 -6.50 -3.81 -23.19
CA PRO A 517 -7.79 -3.18 -22.98
C PRO A 517 -8.47 -2.75 -24.29
N ASN A 518 -7.70 -2.31 -25.29
CA ASN A 518 -8.26 -1.83 -26.56
C ASN A 518 -9.05 -2.92 -27.30
N ARG A 519 -8.58 -4.16 -27.24
CA ARG A 519 -9.21 -5.29 -27.93
C ARG A 519 -10.27 -5.98 -27.08
N LEU A 520 -9.98 -6.22 -25.80
CA LEU A 520 -10.79 -7.08 -24.95
C LEU A 520 -11.99 -6.37 -24.33
N LEU A 521 -11.88 -5.06 -24.06
CA LEU A 521 -12.98 -4.27 -23.50
C LEU A 521 -14.18 -4.20 -24.44
N GLY A 522 -13.95 -4.01 -25.75
CA GLY A 522 -15.00 -4.03 -26.75
C GLY A 522 -15.70 -5.39 -26.87
N GLN A 523 -14.97 -6.49 -26.65
CA GLN A 523 -15.57 -7.83 -26.63
C GLN A 523 -16.48 -8.00 -25.40
N LEU A 524 -16.05 -7.56 -24.21
CA LEU A 524 -16.91 -7.55 -23.03
C LEU A 524 -18.20 -6.75 -23.29
N GLN A 525 -18.10 -5.55 -23.85
CA GLN A 525 -19.28 -4.74 -24.19
C GLN A 525 -20.27 -5.48 -25.11
N SER A 526 -19.77 -6.20 -26.12
CA SER A 526 -20.64 -6.93 -27.05
C SER A 526 -21.51 -8.01 -26.38
N HIS A 527 -21.05 -8.56 -25.25
CA HIS A 527 -21.77 -9.59 -24.50
C HIS A 527 -22.81 -9.03 -23.52
N LEU A 528 -22.92 -7.71 -23.36
CA LEU A 528 -23.99 -7.07 -22.58
C LEU A 528 -25.38 -7.33 -23.15
N SER A 529 -25.48 -7.56 -24.47
CA SER A 529 -26.74 -7.92 -25.13
C SER A 529 -26.95 -9.43 -25.29
N SER A 530 -26.15 -10.26 -24.60
CA SER A 530 -26.31 -11.72 -24.63
C SER A 530 -27.68 -12.14 -24.12
N ARG A 531 -28.26 -13.19 -24.71
CA ARG A 531 -29.54 -13.75 -24.25
C ARG A 531 -29.44 -14.36 -22.85
N SER A 532 -28.26 -14.86 -22.46
CA SER A 532 -28.03 -15.50 -21.17
C SER A 532 -27.79 -14.47 -20.06
N PRO A 533 -28.64 -14.43 -19.01
CA PRO A 533 -28.43 -13.55 -17.86
C PRO A 533 -27.11 -13.83 -17.13
N HIS A 534 -26.67 -15.09 -17.11
CA HIS A 534 -25.41 -15.49 -16.50
C HIS A 534 -24.20 -14.88 -17.21
N SER A 535 -24.24 -14.85 -18.55
CA SER A 535 -23.20 -14.22 -19.37
C SER A 535 -23.15 -12.71 -19.10
N ARG A 536 -24.30 -12.02 -19.13
CA ARG A 536 -24.38 -10.58 -18.82
C ARG A 536 -23.84 -10.27 -17.42
N SER A 537 -24.26 -11.03 -16.41
CA SER A 537 -23.78 -10.90 -15.03
C SER A 537 -22.27 -11.10 -14.91
N THR A 538 -21.70 -12.12 -15.55
CA THR A 538 -20.25 -12.40 -15.50
C THR A 538 -19.43 -11.28 -16.11
N VAL A 539 -19.89 -10.73 -17.23
CA VAL A 539 -19.24 -9.63 -17.95
C VAL A 539 -19.26 -8.33 -17.13
N VAL A 540 -20.38 -8.01 -16.48
CA VAL A 540 -20.46 -6.83 -15.58
C VAL A 540 -19.54 -7.02 -14.37
N THR A 541 -19.51 -8.21 -13.77
CA THR A 541 -18.54 -8.53 -12.71
C THR A 541 -17.08 -8.44 -13.19
N ALA A 542 -16.79 -8.78 -14.45
CA ALA A 542 -15.42 -8.69 -14.96
C ALA A 542 -14.90 -7.24 -14.97
N ILE A 543 -15.76 -6.27 -15.31
CA ILE A 543 -15.43 -4.85 -15.23
C ILE A 543 -15.14 -4.41 -13.80
N LYS A 544 -15.83 -4.95 -12.79
CA LYS A 544 -15.50 -4.69 -11.38
C LYS A 544 -14.02 -4.97 -11.08
N PHE A 545 -13.47 -6.06 -11.63
CA PHE A 545 -12.07 -6.44 -11.43
C PHE A 545 -11.06 -5.66 -12.27
N THR A 546 -11.51 -4.74 -13.13
CA THR A 546 -10.65 -3.76 -13.82
C THR A 546 -10.51 -2.45 -13.05
N ILE A 547 -11.35 -2.23 -12.03
CA ILE A 547 -11.33 -1.01 -11.22
C ILE A 547 -10.33 -1.16 -10.08
N SER A 548 -9.19 -0.47 -10.19
CA SER A 548 -8.21 -0.30 -9.11
C SER A 548 -8.32 1.07 -8.47
N ASP A 549 -7.85 1.22 -7.23
CA ASP A 549 -7.74 2.50 -6.51
C ASP A 549 -6.71 3.43 -7.18
N HIS A 550 -5.59 2.88 -7.64
CA HIS A 550 -4.55 3.66 -8.32
C HIS A 550 -4.96 3.99 -9.76
N PRO A 551 -4.57 5.17 -10.30
CA PRO A 551 -4.76 5.49 -11.71
C PRO A 551 -4.09 4.45 -12.61
N GLN A 552 -4.84 3.92 -13.58
CA GLN A 552 -4.37 2.92 -14.53
C GLN A 552 -4.58 3.38 -15.98
N ALA A 553 -3.78 2.83 -16.89
CA ALA A 553 -3.84 3.16 -18.32
C ALA A 553 -5.21 2.84 -18.97
N ILE A 554 -5.99 1.94 -18.36
CA ILE A 554 -7.35 1.60 -18.81
C ILE A 554 -8.38 2.68 -18.46
N ASP A 555 -8.12 3.54 -17.48
CA ASP A 555 -9.12 4.46 -16.92
C ASP A 555 -9.78 5.38 -17.97
N PRO A 556 -9.05 5.98 -18.93
CA PRO A 556 -9.68 6.82 -19.96
C PRO A 556 -10.62 6.03 -20.87
N LEU A 557 -10.27 4.79 -21.21
CA LEU A 557 -11.13 3.91 -22.01
C LEU A 557 -12.35 3.48 -21.20
N LEU A 558 -12.13 3.12 -19.94
CA LEU A 558 -13.17 2.67 -19.03
C LEU A 558 -14.18 3.79 -18.76
N LYS A 559 -13.72 5.04 -18.58
CA LYS A 559 -14.61 6.21 -18.44
C LYS A 559 -15.59 6.35 -19.60
N ASN A 560 -15.17 6.02 -20.82
CA ASN A 560 -16.02 6.11 -22.01
C ASN A 560 -17.07 4.99 -22.10
N CYS A 561 -16.78 3.80 -21.58
CA CYS A 561 -17.65 2.63 -21.72
C CYS A 561 -18.43 2.22 -20.46
N ILE A 562 -18.00 2.66 -19.27
CA ILE A 562 -18.55 2.18 -17.99
C ILE A 562 -20.05 2.45 -17.88
N GLY A 563 -20.53 3.53 -18.48
CA GLY A 563 -21.96 3.82 -18.56
C GLY A 563 -22.78 2.71 -19.23
N ASP A 564 -22.25 2.00 -20.22
CA ASP A 564 -22.96 0.90 -20.88
C ASP A 564 -23.12 -0.31 -19.97
N PHE A 565 -22.10 -0.61 -19.15
CA PHE A 565 -22.20 -1.66 -18.15
C PHE A 565 -23.17 -1.27 -17.04
N LEU A 566 -23.17 -0.02 -16.59
CA LEU A 566 -24.04 0.45 -15.50
C LEU A 566 -25.51 0.55 -15.91
N LYS A 567 -25.84 0.70 -17.20
CA LYS A 567 -27.23 0.61 -17.69
C LYS A 567 -27.88 -0.75 -17.39
N THR A 568 -27.10 -1.80 -17.12
CA THR A 568 -27.63 -3.12 -16.73
C THR A 568 -28.30 -3.15 -15.36
N VAL A 569 -28.28 -2.04 -14.59
CA VAL A 569 -29.17 -1.85 -13.44
C VAL A 569 -30.65 -1.97 -13.84
N GLN A 570 -30.98 -1.75 -15.11
CA GLN A 570 -32.34 -1.88 -15.66
C GLN A 570 -32.64 -3.26 -16.29
N ASP A 571 -31.73 -4.23 -16.21
CA ASP A 571 -31.87 -5.56 -16.86
C ASP A 571 -33.11 -6.31 -16.39
N ASP A 572 -33.74 -7.16 -17.21
CA ASP A 572 -34.91 -7.94 -16.79
C ASP A 572 -34.59 -8.93 -15.66
N ASP A 573 -33.34 -9.41 -15.58
CA ASP A 573 -32.90 -10.37 -14.57
C ASP A 573 -32.42 -9.69 -13.28
N LEU A 574 -32.99 -10.11 -12.15
CA LEU A 574 -32.71 -9.60 -10.81
C LEU A 574 -31.22 -9.70 -10.44
N ASN A 575 -30.55 -10.79 -10.78
CA ASN A 575 -29.15 -10.98 -10.42
C ASN A 575 -28.22 -10.08 -11.25
N VAL A 576 -28.56 -9.81 -12.52
CA VAL A 576 -27.80 -8.84 -13.34
C VAL A 576 -27.88 -7.45 -12.72
N ARG A 577 -29.08 -7.00 -12.31
CA ARG A 577 -29.24 -5.70 -11.62
C ARG A 577 -28.40 -5.62 -10.35
N ARG A 578 -28.44 -6.66 -9.52
CA ARG A 578 -27.63 -6.75 -8.28
C ARG A 578 -26.14 -6.58 -8.56
N VAL A 579 -25.61 -7.30 -9.56
CA VAL A 579 -24.20 -7.24 -9.93
C VAL A 579 -23.82 -5.86 -10.49
N ALA A 580 -24.72 -5.23 -11.24
CA ALA A 580 -24.53 -3.87 -11.72
C ALA A 580 -24.39 -2.87 -10.56
N LEU A 581 -25.24 -2.99 -9.53
CA LEU A 581 -25.14 -2.18 -8.30
C LEU A 581 -23.84 -2.46 -7.53
N VAL A 582 -23.42 -3.73 -7.38
CA VAL A 582 -22.15 -4.05 -6.72
C VAL A 582 -20.95 -3.49 -7.50
N THR A 583 -21.02 -3.49 -8.83
CA THR A 583 -19.98 -2.91 -9.70
C THR A 583 -19.97 -1.40 -9.60
N PHE A 584 -21.14 -0.76 -9.58
CA PHE A 584 -21.29 0.67 -9.31
C PHE A 584 -20.70 1.04 -7.93
N ASN A 585 -21.01 0.26 -6.90
CA ASN A 585 -20.48 0.49 -5.55
C ASN A 585 -18.94 0.42 -5.52
N SER A 586 -18.38 -0.57 -6.20
CA SER A 586 -16.92 -0.72 -6.33
C SER A 586 -16.28 0.45 -7.07
N ALA A 587 -16.94 0.98 -8.10
CA ALA A 587 -16.49 2.18 -8.81
C ALA A 587 -16.60 3.43 -7.92
N ALA A 588 -17.71 3.59 -7.21
CA ALA A 588 -17.96 4.70 -6.30
C ALA A 588 -16.93 4.75 -5.17
N HIS A 589 -16.59 3.59 -4.58
CA HIS A 589 -15.63 3.52 -3.48
C HIS A 589 -14.18 3.73 -3.93
N ASN A 590 -13.73 3.00 -4.96
CA ASN A 590 -12.31 2.96 -5.33
C ASN A 590 -11.92 4.01 -6.37
N LYS A 591 -12.85 4.46 -7.22
CA LYS A 591 -12.53 5.41 -8.29
C LYS A 591 -13.75 6.24 -8.72
N PRO A 592 -14.20 7.19 -7.88
CA PRO A 592 -15.37 8.02 -8.14
C PRO A 592 -15.31 8.78 -9.49
N SER A 593 -14.10 9.12 -9.97
CA SER A 593 -13.88 9.85 -11.23
C SER A 593 -14.49 9.17 -12.47
N LEU A 594 -14.73 7.85 -12.41
CA LEU A 594 -15.36 7.09 -13.49
C LEU A 594 -16.89 7.29 -13.54
N ILE A 595 -17.52 7.56 -12.39
CA ILE A 595 -18.98 7.57 -12.27
C ILE A 595 -19.57 8.97 -12.04
N ARG A 596 -18.76 9.96 -11.61
CA ARG A 596 -19.24 11.31 -11.25
C ARG A 596 -20.07 11.98 -12.35
N ASP A 597 -19.66 11.81 -13.61
CA ASP A 597 -20.35 12.40 -14.78
C ASP A 597 -21.62 11.62 -15.17
N LEU A 598 -21.83 10.43 -14.60
CA LEU A 598 -22.94 9.53 -14.89
C LEU A 598 -24.01 9.51 -13.79
N LEU A 599 -23.75 10.17 -12.65
CA LEU A 599 -24.65 10.13 -11.48
C LEU A 599 -26.05 10.63 -11.81
N ASP A 600 -26.19 11.71 -12.58
CA ASP A 600 -27.50 12.28 -12.96
C ASP A 600 -28.38 11.25 -13.70
N ALA A 601 -27.77 10.34 -14.47
CA ALA A 601 -28.48 9.30 -15.21
C ALA A 601 -28.72 8.02 -14.38
N ILE A 602 -27.83 7.71 -13.44
CA ILE A 602 -27.83 6.45 -12.67
C ILE A 602 -28.62 6.58 -11.37
N LEU A 603 -28.56 7.72 -10.68
CA LEU A 603 -29.23 7.93 -9.39
C LEU A 603 -30.73 7.60 -9.41
N PRO A 604 -31.52 8.03 -10.42
CA PRO A 604 -32.93 7.65 -10.49
C PRO A 604 -33.13 6.13 -10.57
N GLN A 605 -32.23 5.42 -11.26
CA GLN A 605 -32.26 3.97 -11.40
C GLN A 605 -31.90 3.30 -10.07
N LEU A 606 -30.85 3.78 -9.41
CA LEU A 606 -30.44 3.33 -8.07
C LEU A 606 -31.59 3.47 -7.06
N TYR A 607 -32.22 4.64 -7.02
CA TYR A 607 -33.36 4.95 -6.16
C TYR A 607 -34.60 4.12 -6.47
N SER A 608 -34.81 3.73 -7.73
CA SER A 608 -35.88 2.81 -8.10
C SER A 608 -35.68 1.40 -7.52
N GLU A 609 -34.43 0.98 -7.35
CA GLU A 609 -34.06 -0.32 -6.79
C GLU A 609 -34.05 -0.31 -5.25
N THR A 610 -34.27 0.82 -4.57
CA THR A 610 -34.48 0.85 -3.11
C THR A 610 -35.93 0.54 -2.71
N LYS A 611 -36.86 0.45 -3.67
CA LYS A 611 -38.29 0.28 -3.39
C LYS A 611 -38.65 -1.18 -3.19
N VAL A 612 -39.50 -1.44 -2.20
CA VAL A 612 -40.05 -2.78 -1.96
C VAL A 612 -41.02 -3.17 -3.07
N ARG A 613 -40.71 -4.25 -3.79
CA ARG A 613 -41.53 -4.81 -4.89
C ARG A 613 -42.34 -6.00 -4.37
N LYS A 614 -43.64 -5.80 -4.20
CA LYS A 614 -44.53 -6.81 -3.60
C LYS A 614 -44.63 -8.08 -4.44
N GLU A 615 -44.44 -7.95 -5.75
CA GLU A 615 -44.40 -9.06 -6.71
C GLU A 615 -43.23 -10.03 -6.51
N LEU A 616 -42.17 -9.61 -5.78
CA LEU A 616 -41.02 -10.45 -5.44
C LEU A 616 -41.12 -11.06 -4.03
N ILE A 617 -42.24 -10.82 -3.33
CA ILE A 617 -42.46 -11.29 -1.96
C ILE A 617 -43.48 -12.43 -1.98
N ARG A 618 -43.10 -13.57 -1.42
CA ARG A 618 -43.98 -14.74 -1.26
C ARG A 618 -43.97 -15.24 0.18
N GLU A 619 -45.12 -15.68 0.66
CA GLU A 619 -45.25 -16.34 1.97
C GLU A 619 -45.25 -17.85 1.80
N VAL A 620 -44.37 -18.54 2.53
CA VAL A 620 -44.33 -20.00 2.63
C VAL A 620 -44.93 -20.38 3.98
N GLU A 621 -46.09 -21.02 3.96
CA GLU A 621 -46.74 -21.51 5.17
C GLU A 621 -46.17 -22.88 5.58
N MET A 622 -45.78 -22.99 6.85
CA MET A 622 -45.27 -24.20 7.50
C MET A 622 -46.11 -24.48 8.76
N GLY A 623 -47.35 -24.94 8.56
CA GLY A 623 -48.31 -25.14 9.64
C GLY A 623 -48.75 -23.80 10.26
N PRO A 624 -48.55 -23.55 11.58
CA PRO A 624 -48.87 -22.27 12.20
C PRO A 624 -47.83 -21.16 11.91
N PHE A 625 -46.71 -21.49 11.26
CA PHE A 625 -45.64 -20.54 10.94
C PHE A 625 -45.77 -20.04 9.50
N LYS A 626 -45.54 -18.74 9.30
CA LYS A 626 -45.44 -18.12 7.98
C LYS A 626 -44.01 -17.61 7.81
N HIS A 627 -43.33 -18.04 6.75
CA HIS A 627 -42.00 -17.54 6.40
C HIS A 627 -42.09 -16.69 5.13
N THR A 628 -41.76 -15.41 5.25
CA THR A 628 -41.75 -14.47 4.13
C THR A 628 -40.41 -14.57 3.40
N VAL A 629 -40.45 -14.88 2.10
CA VAL A 629 -39.28 -14.89 1.22
C VAL A 629 -39.39 -13.67 0.30
N ASP A 630 -38.42 -12.78 0.40
CA ASP A 630 -38.31 -11.56 -0.41
C ASP A 630 -37.12 -11.70 -1.37
N ASP A 631 -37.41 -12.10 -2.61
CA ASP A 631 -36.38 -12.32 -3.63
C ASP A 631 -35.75 -10.97 -4.11
N GLY A 632 -36.32 -9.83 -3.73
CA GLY A 632 -35.80 -8.48 -4.02
C GLY A 632 -34.89 -7.90 -2.93
N LEU A 633 -34.76 -8.56 -1.78
CA LEU A 633 -34.04 -8.02 -0.62
C LEU A 633 -32.56 -7.73 -0.90
N ASP A 634 -31.86 -8.64 -1.58
CA ASP A 634 -30.42 -8.50 -1.86
C ASP A 634 -30.11 -7.32 -2.79
N ILE A 635 -31.01 -7.02 -3.74
CA ILE A 635 -30.88 -5.87 -4.64
C ILE A 635 -31.08 -4.58 -3.85
N ARG A 636 -32.13 -4.52 -3.01
CA ARG A 636 -32.37 -3.34 -2.16
C ARG A 636 -31.19 -3.08 -1.24
N LYS A 637 -30.63 -4.13 -0.63
CA LYS A 637 -29.43 -4.03 0.20
C LYS A 637 -28.25 -3.46 -0.58
N ALA A 638 -27.96 -3.99 -1.77
CA ALA A 638 -26.91 -3.45 -2.63
C ALA A 638 -27.15 -1.98 -3.00
N ALA A 639 -28.40 -1.57 -3.25
CA ALA A 639 -28.75 -0.18 -3.54
C ALA A 639 -28.48 0.75 -2.34
N PHE A 640 -28.87 0.36 -1.12
CA PHE A 640 -28.56 1.14 0.08
C PHE A 640 -27.07 1.17 0.38
N GLU A 641 -26.31 0.10 0.10
CA GLU A 641 -24.84 0.11 0.20
C GLU A 641 -24.22 1.13 -0.75
N CYS A 642 -24.71 1.21 -2.00
CA CYS A 642 -24.26 2.23 -2.95
C CYS A 642 -24.56 3.64 -2.43
N MET A 643 -25.77 3.87 -1.90
CA MET A 643 -26.14 5.16 -1.32
C MET A 643 -25.21 5.55 -0.17
N TYR A 644 -24.86 4.60 0.70
CA TYR A 644 -23.94 4.83 1.80
C TYR A 644 -22.54 5.25 1.31
N THR A 645 -22.00 4.57 0.30
CA THR A 645 -20.69 4.91 -0.29
C THR A 645 -20.70 6.26 -1.02
N LEU A 646 -21.80 6.61 -1.70
CA LEU A 646 -21.93 7.91 -2.36
C LEU A 646 -21.93 9.09 -1.38
N LEU A 647 -22.42 8.87 -0.15
CA LEU A 647 -22.42 9.89 0.90
C LEU A 647 -21.00 10.32 1.29
N GLU A 648 -20.02 9.44 1.12
CA GLU A 648 -18.62 9.67 1.48
C GLU A 648 -17.80 10.22 0.30
N THR A 649 -18.15 9.86 -0.93
CA THR A 649 -17.32 10.11 -2.13
C THR A 649 -17.87 11.16 -3.09
N CYS A 650 -19.19 11.31 -3.17
CA CYS A 650 -19.87 12.12 -4.20
C CYS A 650 -21.01 12.97 -3.63
N LEU A 651 -20.93 13.39 -2.35
CA LEU A 651 -21.98 14.16 -1.66
C LEU A 651 -22.42 15.41 -2.43
N ASP A 652 -21.48 16.08 -3.10
CA ASP A 652 -21.69 17.32 -3.86
C ASP A 652 -22.61 17.16 -5.10
N LYS A 653 -22.81 15.92 -5.54
CA LYS A 653 -23.65 15.56 -6.70
C LYS A 653 -25.01 14.97 -6.30
N LEU A 654 -25.31 14.85 -5.02
CA LEU A 654 -26.54 14.25 -4.53
C LEU A 654 -27.59 15.34 -4.22
N ASP A 655 -28.82 15.11 -4.66
CA ASP A 655 -29.97 15.81 -4.08
C ASP A 655 -30.25 15.20 -2.69
N ILE A 656 -29.88 15.94 -1.65
CA ILE A 656 -29.99 15.49 -0.27
C ILE A 656 -31.46 15.25 0.15
N PHE A 657 -32.42 15.98 -0.43
CA PHE A 657 -33.84 15.82 -0.08
C PHE A 657 -34.44 14.56 -0.69
N GLU A 658 -34.13 14.27 -1.95
CA GLU A 658 -34.49 12.99 -2.58
C GLU A 658 -33.80 11.84 -1.83
N PHE A 659 -32.50 11.96 -1.55
CA PHE A 659 -31.73 10.96 -0.80
C PHE A 659 -32.36 10.66 0.57
N LEU A 660 -32.76 11.69 1.33
CA LEU A 660 -33.42 11.54 2.63
C LEU A 660 -34.77 10.80 2.54
N THR A 661 -35.51 11.01 1.45
CA THR A 661 -36.78 10.29 1.21
C THR A 661 -36.53 8.78 1.07
N HIS A 662 -35.45 8.39 0.37
CA HIS A 662 -35.06 6.99 0.25
C HIS A 662 -34.52 6.41 1.58
N VAL A 663 -33.77 7.20 2.35
CA VAL A 663 -33.34 6.81 3.71
C VAL A 663 -34.54 6.57 4.62
N GLU A 664 -35.55 7.44 4.59
CA GLU A 664 -36.77 7.27 5.39
C GLU A 664 -37.47 5.93 5.08
N ASN A 665 -37.55 5.56 3.81
CA ASN A 665 -38.11 4.27 3.39
C ASN A 665 -37.28 3.09 3.91
N GLY A 666 -35.95 3.21 3.90
CA GLY A 666 -35.03 2.19 4.43
C GLY A 666 -35.16 1.96 5.94
N LEU A 667 -35.50 2.99 6.72
CA LEU A 667 -35.77 2.86 8.17
C LEU A 667 -36.98 1.96 8.48
N LYS A 668 -37.86 1.75 7.49
CA LYS A 668 -39.07 0.92 7.58
C LYS A 668 -38.89 -0.48 6.98
N ASP A 669 -37.74 -0.79 6.37
CA ASP A 669 -37.48 -2.02 5.61
C ASP A 669 -36.95 -3.17 6.50
N HIS A 670 -36.31 -4.17 5.91
CA HIS A 670 -35.72 -5.33 6.58
C HIS A 670 -34.59 -4.95 7.55
N TYR A 671 -34.32 -5.83 8.52
CA TYR A 671 -33.29 -5.69 9.55
C TYR A 671 -31.95 -5.15 9.03
N ASP A 672 -31.37 -5.77 7.99
CA ASP A 672 -30.06 -5.39 7.45
C ASP A 672 -30.06 -3.99 6.84
N ILE A 673 -31.15 -3.61 6.16
CA ILE A 673 -31.32 -2.29 5.56
C ILE A 673 -31.52 -1.22 6.64
N LYS A 674 -32.29 -1.54 7.70
CA LYS A 674 -32.45 -0.66 8.87
C LYS A 674 -31.11 -0.33 9.52
N MET A 675 -30.25 -1.33 9.72
CA MET A 675 -28.93 -1.13 10.31
C MET A 675 -28.07 -0.17 9.48
N LEU A 676 -28.06 -0.35 8.16
CA LEU A 676 -27.32 0.52 7.25
C LEU A 676 -27.90 1.94 7.20
N THR A 677 -29.22 2.07 7.17
CA THR A 677 -29.90 3.38 7.13
C THR A 677 -29.78 4.16 8.44
N TYR A 678 -29.71 3.51 9.61
CA TYR A 678 -29.35 4.17 10.86
C TYR A 678 -27.94 4.77 10.81
N LEU A 679 -26.98 4.03 10.24
CA LEU A 679 -25.62 4.54 10.07
C LEU A 679 -25.57 5.71 9.08
N MET A 680 -26.32 5.63 7.97
CA MET A 680 -26.50 6.76 7.04
C MET A 680 -27.08 7.97 7.73
N LEU A 681 -28.08 7.79 8.61
CA LEU A 681 -28.73 8.88 9.32
C LEU A 681 -27.77 9.57 10.32
N VAL A 682 -26.94 8.80 11.02
CA VAL A 682 -25.87 9.35 11.88
C VAL A 682 -24.90 10.20 11.07
N ARG A 683 -24.47 9.72 9.89
CA ARG A 683 -23.58 10.48 9.01
C ARG A 683 -24.25 11.75 8.47
N LEU A 684 -25.49 11.64 7.99
CA LEU A 684 -26.26 12.77 7.46
C LEU A 684 -26.49 13.87 8.50
N ALA A 685 -26.70 13.50 9.78
CA ALA A 685 -26.83 14.46 10.87
C ALA A 685 -25.58 15.34 11.02
N ASN A 686 -24.39 14.80 10.75
CA ASN A 686 -23.13 15.54 10.79
C ASN A 686 -22.84 16.29 9.48
N LEU A 687 -23.09 15.65 8.32
CA LEU A 687 -22.73 16.19 7.00
C LEU A 687 -23.71 17.25 6.49
N CYS A 688 -25.02 17.06 6.73
CA CYS A 688 -26.09 17.90 6.16
C CYS A 688 -27.17 18.24 7.22
N PRO A 689 -26.79 18.89 8.35
CA PRO A 689 -27.68 19.10 9.50
C PRO A 689 -28.97 19.86 9.13
N ASN A 690 -28.90 20.85 8.25
CA ASN A 690 -30.05 21.67 7.87
C ASN A 690 -31.12 20.87 7.09
N ALA A 691 -30.70 20.00 6.16
CA ALA A 691 -31.61 19.16 5.39
C ALA A 691 -32.28 18.11 6.29
N VAL A 692 -31.51 17.52 7.21
CA VAL A 692 -32.01 16.59 8.23
C VAL A 692 -33.01 17.29 9.16
N LEU A 693 -32.75 18.52 9.59
CA LEU A 693 -33.67 19.28 10.43
C LEU A 693 -35.03 19.50 9.76
N GLN A 694 -35.04 19.80 8.46
CA GLN A 694 -36.27 19.99 7.69
C GLN A 694 -37.07 18.69 7.52
N HIS A 695 -36.39 17.54 7.46
CA HIS A 695 -37.01 16.21 7.35
C HIS A 695 -37.20 15.50 8.70
N LEU A 696 -36.84 16.15 9.81
CA LEU A 696 -36.75 15.52 11.12
C LEU A 696 -38.05 14.86 11.56
N ASN A 697 -39.20 15.47 11.23
CA ASN A 697 -40.52 14.97 11.61
C ASN A 697 -40.82 13.58 11.02
N SER A 698 -40.43 13.33 9.76
CA SER A 698 -40.72 12.04 9.10
C SER A 698 -39.77 10.93 9.55
N LEU A 699 -38.57 11.29 10.04
CA LEU A 699 -37.55 10.37 10.52
C LEU A 699 -37.82 9.84 11.93
N ILE A 700 -38.57 10.57 12.77
CA ILE A 700 -38.85 10.19 14.16
C ILE A 700 -39.78 8.99 14.26
N GLU A 701 -40.85 8.91 13.47
CA GLU A 701 -41.83 7.82 13.58
C GLU A 701 -41.24 6.42 13.29
N PRO A 702 -40.41 6.21 12.24
CA PRO A 702 -39.72 4.93 12.03
C PRO A 702 -38.80 4.51 13.18
N LEU A 703 -38.07 5.48 13.76
CA LEU A 703 -37.21 5.23 14.93
C LEU A 703 -38.06 4.84 16.15
N ARG A 704 -39.16 5.55 16.39
CA ARG A 704 -40.10 5.27 17.47
C ARG A 704 -40.69 3.87 17.33
N ALA A 705 -41.15 3.51 16.14
CA ALA A 705 -41.72 2.19 15.85
C ALA A 705 -40.73 1.06 16.17
N THR A 706 -39.45 1.21 15.78
CA THR A 706 -38.43 0.19 16.04
C THR A 706 -38.13 0.06 17.53
N ILE A 707 -38.10 1.16 18.30
CA ILE A 707 -37.81 1.09 19.74
C ILE A 707 -39.00 0.51 20.52
N GLN A 708 -40.23 0.81 20.12
CA GLN A 708 -41.45 0.34 20.79
C GLN A 708 -41.84 -1.10 20.42
N GLN A 709 -41.29 -1.66 19.34
CA GLN A 709 -41.59 -3.01 18.90
C GLN A 709 -41.21 -4.05 19.97
N LYS A 710 -42.21 -4.83 20.39
CA LYS A 710 -42.05 -5.94 21.34
C LYS A 710 -41.99 -7.27 20.59
N VAL A 711 -40.99 -8.08 20.91
CA VAL A 711 -40.85 -9.46 20.42
C VAL A 711 -41.83 -10.37 21.17
N LYS A 712 -42.41 -11.37 20.50
CA LYS A 712 -43.35 -12.32 21.13
C LYS A 712 -42.60 -13.16 22.18
N ALA A 713 -43.25 -13.45 23.32
CA ALA A 713 -42.62 -14.23 24.39
C ALA A 713 -42.23 -15.67 23.97
N THR A 714 -42.81 -16.18 22.88
CA THR A 714 -42.52 -17.50 22.30
C THR A 714 -41.39 -17.49 21.26
N SER A 715 -40.78 -16.34 20.99
CA SER A 715 -39.70 -16.20 20.02
C SER A 715 -38.38 -16.80 20.52
N VAL A 716 -37.51 -17.19 19.59
CA VAL A 716 -36.16 -17.69 19.91
C VAL A 716 -35.26 -16.56 20.43
N LYS A 717 -34.27 -16.90 21.28
CA LYS A 717 -33.33 -15.93 21.87
C LYS A 717 -32.68 -15.00 20.85
N GLN A 718 -32.36 -15.52 19.66
CA GLN A 718 -31.74 -14.76 18.57
C GLN A 718 -32.63 -13.59 18.07
N GLU A 719 -33.96 -13.72 18.12
CA GLU A 719 -34.86 -12.62 17.74
C GLU A 719 -34.85 -11.49 18.78
N PHE A 720 -34.71 -11.83 20.07
CA PHE A 720 -34.53 -10.83 21.12
C PHE A 720 -33.20 -10.09 20.96
N GLU A 721 -32.12 -10.80 20.67
CA GLU A 721 -30.79 -10.20 20.44
C GLU A 721 -30.81 -9.26 19.22
N LYS A 722 -31.41 -9.67 18.11
CA LYS A 722 -31.59 -8.81 16.92
C LYS A 722 -32.40 -7.55 17.24
N GLN A 723 -33.50 -7.67 18.00
CA GLN A 723 -34.30 -6.50 18.36
C GLN A 723 -33.55 -5.55 19.30
N ASP A 724 -32.78 -6.08 20.24
CA ASP A 724 -31.95 -5.30 21.15
C ASP A 724 -30.84 -4.54 20.40
N GLU A 725 -30.20 -5.18 19.41
CA GLU A 725 -29.25 -4.54 18.51
C GLU A 725 -29.90 -3.41 17.69
N LEU A 726 -31.07 -3.64 17.09
CA LEU A 726 -31.83 -2.61 16.37
C LEU A 726 -32.18 -1.42 17.27
N LYS A 727 -32.62 -1.69 18.51
CA LYS A 727 -32.93 -0.64 19.49
C LYS A 727 -31.70 0.23 19.77
N ARG A 728 -30.54 -0.39 20.03
CA ARG A 728 -29.28 0.35 20.25
C ARG A 728 -28.88 1.18 19.04
N SER A 729 -28.98 0.63 17.83
CA SER A 729 -28.63 1.33 16.60
C SER A 729 -29.58 2.52 16.34
N ALA A 730 -30.88 2.33 16.51
CA ALA A 730 -31.88 3.40 16.43
C ALA A 730 -31.65 4.50 17.48
N LEU A 731 -31.26 4.12 18.70
CA LEU A 731 -30.90 5.08 19.76
C LEU A 731 -29.65 5.89 19.40
N ARG A 732 -28.61 5.27 18.80
CA ARG A 732 -27.43 6.01 18.28
C ARG A 732 -27.83 7.04 17.23
N ALA A 733 -28.69 6.66 16.28
CA ALA A 733 -29.22 7.59 15.29
C ALA A 733 -30.03 8.72 15.96
N THR A 734 -30.84 8.41 16.96
CA THR A 734 -31.59 9.41 17.74
C THR A 734 -30.67 10.39 18.48
N VAL A 735 -29.56 9.91 19.06
CA VAL A 735 -28.56 10.77 19.70
C VAL A 735 -27.87 11.68 18.68
N ALA A 736 -27.54 11.18 17.50
CA ALA A 736 -26.97 12.00 16.42
C ALA A 736 -27.96 13.11 15.99
N LEU A 737 -29.25 12.79 15.86
CA LEU A 737 -30.29 13.78 15.57
C LEU A 737 -30.42 14.87 16.66
N LEU A 738 -30.20 14.54 17.94
CA LEU A 738 -30.19 15.52 19.04
C LEU A 738 -29.00 16.48 19.00
N ASN A 739 -27.90 16.06 18.36
CA ASN A 739 -26.70 16.87 18.21
C ASN A 739 -26.82 17.85 17.02
N VAL A 740 -27.82 17.68 16.15
CA VAL A 740 -28.11 18.64 15.06
C VAL A 740 -28.50 19.99 15.68
N PRO A 741 -27.90 21.11 15.26
CA PRO A 741 -28.28 22.46 15.70
C PRO A 741 -29.78 22.69 15.55
N ASP A 742 -30.42 23.34 16.52
CA ASP A 742 -31.87 23.64 16.53
C ASP A 742 -32.83 22.43 16.52
N SER A 743 -32.33 21.20 16.54
CA SER A 743 -33.19 20.00 16.69
C SER A 743 -34.00 20.00 18.00
N LYS A 744 -33.43 20.60 19.06
CA LYS A 744 -34.02 20.68 20.41
C LYS A 744 -35.25 21.59 20.48
N THR A 745 -35.51 22.43 19.48
CA THR A 745 -36.74 23.23 19.42
C THR A 745 -37.90 22.46 18.79
N ASN A 746 -37.66 21.27 18.21
CA ASN A 746 -38.70 20.46 17.60
C ASN A 746 -39.55 19.75 18.67
N PRO A 747 -40.88 19.97 18.71
CA PRO A 747 -41.76 19.40 19.72
C PRO A 747 -41.86 17.86 19.65
N LEU A 748 -41.85 17.27 18.45
CA LEU A 748 -41.96 15.83 18.25
C LEU A 748 -40.72 15.08 18.73
N LEU A 749 -39.54 15.67 18.51
CA LEU A 749 -38.29 15.10 19.01
C LEU A 749 -38.26 15.15 20.54
N ASN A 750 -38.65 16.28 21.14
CA ASN A 750 -38.70 16.40 22.61
C ASN A 750 -39.70 15.45 23.25
N GLU A 751 -40.88 15.29 22.65
CA GLU A 751 -41.87 14.30 23.10
C GLU A 751 -41.31 12.88 23.00
N PHE A 752 -40.65 12.54 21.89
CA PHE A 752 -40.02 11.24 21.72
C PHE A 752 -38.93 10.97 22.76
N ILE A 753 -38.07 11.95 23.05
CA ILE A 753 -37.05 11.80 24.11
C ILE A 753 -37.69 11.67 25.50
N ALA A 754 -38.77 12.41 25.79
CA ALA A 754 -39.49 12.27 27.05
C ALA A 754 -40.07 10.86 27.21
N GLN A 755 -40.64 10.29 26.13
CA GLN A 755 -41.10 8.89 26.11
C GLN A 755 -39.95 7.91 26.35
N LEU A 756 -38.79 8.08 25.70
CA LEU A 756 -37.61 7.22 25.90
C LEU A 756 -37.05 7.28 27.34
N ARG A 757 -37.12 8.45 27.99
CA ARG A 757 -36.69 8.63 29.38
C ARG A 757 -37.66 8.05 30.39
N SER A 758 -38.95 7.96 30.05
CA SER A 758 -39.98 7.39 30.93
C SER A 758 -39.84 5.88 31.13
N ASN A 759 -39.24 5.18 30.17
CA ASN A 759 -38.96 3.75 30.26
C ASN A 759 -37.52 3.51 30.75
N SER A 760 -37.38 2.83 31.88
CA SER A 760 -36.09 2.63 32.58
C SER A 760 -35.06 1.88 31.72
N GLU A 761 -35.49 0.93 30.89
CA GLU A 761 -34.62 0.14 30.01
C GLU A 761 -34.01 1.01 28.90
N THR A 762 -34.85 1.76 28.19
CA THR A 762 -34.41 2.64 27.09
C THR A 762 -33.64 3.86 27.61
N ALA A 763 -33.98 4.37 28.79
CA ALA A 763 -33.25 5.46 29.44
C ALA A 763 -31.81 5.04 29.79
N ALA A 764 -31.63 3.85 30.37
CA ALA A 764 -30.30 3.31 30.67
C ALA A 764 -29.45 3.13 29.40
N MET A 765 -30.03 2.55 28.34
CA MET A 765 -29.33 2.39 27.05
C MET A 765 -28.95 3.74 26.42
N LEU A 766 -29.84 4.73 26.47
CA LEU A 766 -29.61 6.06 25.90
C LEU A 766 -28.49 6.81 26.65
N GLU A 767 -28.42 6.70 27.97
CA GLU A 767 -27.32 7.31 28.75
C GLU A 767 -25.98 6.59 28.54
N MET A 768 -25.97 5.26 28.37
CA MET A 768 -24.77 4.52 27.97
C MET A 768 -24.24 4.99 26.61
N ILE A 769 -25.12 5.06 25.61
CA ILE A 769 -24.75 5.49 24.25
C ILE A 769 -24.22 6.92 24.23
N LYS A 770 -24.83 7.85 24.99
CA LYS A 770 -24.32 9.22 25.11
C LYS A 770 -22.91 9.27 25.66
N LYS A 771 -22.60 8.45 26.66
CA LYS A 771 -21.27 8.37 27.27
C LYS A 771 -20.22 7.89 26.25
N ASP A 772 -20.57 6.88 25.44
CA ASP A 772 -19.69 6.33 24.39
C ASP A 772 -19.50 7.30 23.22
N SER A 773 -20.53 8.10 22.88
CA SER A 773 -20.43 9.16 21.86
C SER A 773 -19.61 10.38 22.31
N GLY A 774 -19.53 10.62 23.62
CA GLY A 774 -18.71 11.69 24.21
C GLY A 774 -17.20 11.38 24.18
N SER A 775 -16.81 10.11 24.23
CA SER A 775 -15.41 9.67 24.12
C SER A 775 -14.91 9.58 22.68
N SER A 776 -15.79 9.25 21.72
CA SER A 776 -15.39 9.07 20.30
C SER A 776 -15.10 10.38 19.56
N ASN A 777 -15.64 11.52 20.01
CA ASN A 777 -15.27 12.83 19.47
C ASN A 777 -13.86 13.31 19.91
N ALA A 778 -13.27 12.70 20.94
CA ALA A 778 -11.89 12.98 21.33
C ALA A 778 -10.87 12.22 20.46
N ASP A 779 -11.17 10.98 20.07
CA ASP A 779 -10.28 10.15 19.26
C ASP A 779 -10.29 10.51 17.77
N ALA A 780 -11.34 11.18 17.27
CA ALA A 780 -11.40 11.64 15.87
C ALA A 780 -10.53 12.87 15.58
N MET A 781 -10.10 13.63 16.60
CA MET A 781 -9.18 14.76 16.43
C MET A 781 -7.69 14.37 16.42
N ASP A 782 -7.35 13.11 16.72
CA ASP A 782 -5.96 12.62 16.74
C ASP A 782 -5.58 11.82 15.48
N VAL A 783 -6.45 11.80 14.47
CA VAL A 783 -6.15 11.21 13.15
C VAL A 783 -6.56 12.20 12.05
N SER A 784 -5.92 13.37 12.04
CA SER A 784 -5.88 14.32 10.93
C SER A 784 -4.44 14.50 10.46
#